data_AF-A0A317US24-F1
#
_entry.id   AF-A0A317US24-F1
#
_cell.length_a   1.000
_cell.length_b   1.000
_cell.length_c   1.000
_cell.angle_alpha   90.00
_cell.angle_beta   90.00
_cell.angle_gamma   90.00
#
_symmetry.space_group_name_H-M   'P 1'
#
loop_
_entity.id
_entity.type
_entity.pdbx_description
1 polymer ?
#
loop_
_entity_poly.entity_id
_entity_poly.type
_entity_poly.pdbx_seq_one_letter_code
_entity_poly.pdbx_strand_id
1 'polypeptide(L)'
;MSTPFDLRNPGRPIHVGVVLLNTVTEHLDIAPVGFFHNFSTSFIKHLPPFAISDDLRSQALDFVTHWVTEDGTTPGSLSGNLKVIPTDSFATCPPLDIVLIGAGQMGYQATTTEKDFLRKCYAECSAFLSVCGASDALLATGILEGKTATGPLSFLPLFREIAPGTNWVEKRWVRDGKMWTTGTLLNGLDMIAAFGREVWGGEGSLVEHVLRTGYFPSRNVDYQDETIISICVHVHGAPKLAMHVKRAKSGVYPTRKAAGKTPLGYTCTVNGNFPSTTHLLTAERSTNSSSGRVLRAPTHHGNDVISGLIRNQPKAEEDEVMQLRQLHCGVLQARSLGEGDSRTQIDTNSNVGDTVDCNSRSSKINLNMDEAEQLLLQFKHQRAYFPFIVVPEETTAASLASSQPFLLLAILTVSLTRKPLLQKRLDERFRRVLSERVIFYGEKSLDYVQGLLVYMAWRPLHIRPLSRQGQQFMQILVTMISDLKLTENMHDQAPRDICLGCFSLSSLLSVGFRRRGDDVAYKYLKEAVNANQRLNQPCDEQFQLSELHILFEEIMRCQMESGPLKCPMTKQQRVEEKMESFRLELQIFERVHGPSTNTNIHTVPVRLLLSSLKVHIALLPFRILDPGPSSIPNLDRFVDQGTSCATEIRSFFEYFLSLSQGQYILFSVRDWCQLILIISAASDICFLPSSSMSPIWNDFQIKTRSGMLIYLESLSHRISRLSVTKAGETPDVFFMFKSVLDIVLSKYAPTSGDSSALTSTSSRGNPSVREEPGRDVAAISSTLSTRCPMVNGSIRESEFWEAMKQSDLYLEGLANGVNGEDVYTSGVDSLLADCGDWPSIFSEWINVSVN
;
A
#
# COMPACT_ATOMS: atom_id res chain seq x y z
N MET A 1 -23.07 4.51 52.28
CA MET A 1 -22.36 4.57 50.99
C MET A 1 -21.90 6.01 50.83
N SER A 2 -20.59 6.24 50.69
CA SER A 2 -20.04 7.58 50.42
C SER A 2 -20.61 8.09 49.10
N THR A 3 -20.92 9.38 49.03
CA THR A 3 -21.29 10.03 47.76
C THR A 3 -20.13 9.88 46.76
N PRO A 4 -20.38 9.46 45.52
CA PRO A 4 -19.33 9.37 44.50
C PRO A 4 -18.63 10.71 44.31
N PHE A 5 -17.32 10.68 44.07
CA PHE A 5 -16.51 11.87 43.85
C PHE A 5 -17.01 12.65 42.62
N ASP A 6 -17.26 13.95 42.77
CA ASP A 6 -17.75 14.79 41.65
C ASP A 6 -16.60 15.15 40.71
N LEU A 7 -16.54 14.47 39.57
CA LEU A 7 -15.52 14.71 38.55
C LEU A 7 -15.59 16.12 37.96
N ARG A 8 -16.74 16.80 38.01
CA ARG A 8 -16.90 18.15 37.45
C ARG A 8 -16.29 19.23 38.35
N ASN A 9 -16.35 19.02 39.65
CA ASN A 9 -15.82 19.94 40.66
C ASN A 9 -14.95 19.17 41.66
N PRO A 10 -13.77 18.69 41.23
CA PRO A 10 -13.04 17.67 41.95
C PRO A 10 -12.45 18.16 43.30
N GLY A 11 -12.11 19.44 43.43
CA GLY A 11 -11.58 20.03 44.69
C GLY A 11 -10.24 19.46 45.20
N ARG A 12 -9.75 18.39 44.57
CA ARG A 12 -8.46 17.69 44.73
C ARG A 12 -8.08 17.06 43.37
N PRO A 13 -6.84 16.59 43.18
CA PRO A 13 -6.49 15.83 41.98
C PRO A 13 -7.38 14.60 41.77
N ILE A 14 -7.67 14.30 40.50
CA ILE A 14 -8.47 13.14 40.08
C ILE A 14 -7.55 11.94 39.93
N HIS A 15 -7.83 10.87 40.65
CA HIS A 15 -7.07 9.63 40.60
C HIS A 15 -7.61 8.71 39.48
N VAL A 16 -6.79 8.49 38.46
CA VAL A 16 -7.10 7.64 37.31
C VAL A 16 -6.26 6.37 37.39
N GLY A 17 -6.89 5.22 37.59
CA GLY A 17 -6.18 3.94 37.67
C GLY A 17 -6.33 3.10 36.42
N VAL A 18 -5.21 2.67 35.85
CA VAL A 18 -5.16 1.61 34.83
C VAL A 18 -4.85 0.30 35.52
N VAL A 19 -5.81 -0.61 35.52
CA VAL A 19 -5.70 -1.91 36.20
C VAL A 19 -5.16 -2.95 35.21
N LEU A 20 -3.98 -3.48 35.51
CA LEU A 20 -3.30 -4.51 34.72
C LEU A 20 -3.37 -5.83 35.48
N LEU A 21 -4.12 -6.78 34.92
CA LEU A 21 -4.22 -8.15 35.45
C LEU A 21 -2.92 -8.93 35.14
N ASN A 22 -2.73 -10.10 35.75
CA ASN A 22 -1.57 -10.98 35.54
C ASN A 22 -1.60 -11.71 34.19
N THR A 23 -1.76 -10.94 33.13
CA THR A 23 -1.86 -11.37 31.74
C THR A 23 -1.25 -10.32 30.82
N VAL A 24 -1.06 -10.66 29.55
CA VAL A 24 -0.66 -9.68 28.54
C VAL A 24 -1.89 -8.82 28.20
N THR A 25 -1.82 -7.53 28.50
CA THR A 25 -2.90 -6.57 28.20
C THR A 25 -2.68 -5.92 26.84
N GLU A 26 -3.73 -5.75 26.04
CA GLU A 26 -3.63 -5.06 24.76
C GLU A 26 -3.28 -3.58 24.95
N HIS A 27 -2.12 -3.15 24.43
CA HIS A 27 -1.61 -1.79 24.68
C HIS A 27 -2.54 -0.69 24.13
N LEU A 28 -3.25 -0.95 23.02
CA LEU A 28 -4.21 0.00 22.45
C LEU A 28 -5.45 0.18 23.33
N ASP A 29 -5.82 -0.82 24.13
CA ASP A 29 -7.03 -0.75 24.96
C ASP A 29 -6.84 0.16 26.18
N ILE A 30 -5.60 0.34 26.63
CA ILE A 30 -5.23 1.24 27.73
C ILE A 30 -4.77 2.62 27.24
N ALA A 31 -4.49 2.79 25.95
CA ALA A 31 -4.11 4.06 25.34
C ALA A 31 -5.07 5.23 25.64
N PRO A 32 -6.40 5.04 25.80
CA PRO A 32 -7.32 6.12 26.18
C PRO A 32 -6.95 6.86 27.47
N VAL A 33 -6.15 6.28 28.37
CA VAL A 33 -5.65 6.98 29.58
C VAL A 33 -4.90 8.27 29.24
N GLY A 34 -4.25 8.33 28.06
CA GLY A 34 -3.53 9.50 27.60
C GLY A 34 -4.42 10.73 27.41
N PHE A 35 -5.74 10.55 27.25
CA PHE A 35 -6.70 11.65 27.12
C PHE A 35 -6.60 12.66 28.28
N PHE A 36 -6.51 12.18 29.52
CA PHE A 36 -6.47 13.01 30.73
C PHE A 36 -5.24 13.92 30.79
N HIS A 37 -4.12 13.47 30.22
CA HIS A 37 -2.91 14.28 30.18
C HIS A 37 -3.09 15.55 29.33
N ASN A 38 -3.86 15.48 28.24
CA ASN A 38 -3.98 16.55 27.25
C ASN A 38 -4.67 17.83 27.75
N PHE A 39 -5.39 17.76 28.86
CA PHE A 39 -6.01 18.94 29.51
C PHE A 39 -5.62 19.04 30.99
N SER A 40 -4.50 18.41 31.35
CA SER A 40 -3.97 18.47 32.71
C SER A 40 -3.25 19.79 32.97
N THR A 41 -3.31 20.30 34.21
CA THR A 41 -2.58 21.53 34.58
C THR A 41 -1.09 21.44 34.28
N SER A 42 -0.48 20.27 34.50
CA SER A 42 0.95 20.04 34.26
C SER A 42 1.31 20.16 32.78
N PHE A 43 0.49 19.62 31.87
CA PHE A 43 0.69 19.75 30.44
C PHE A 43 0.40 21.17 29.95
N ILE A 44 -0.76 21.71 30.31
CA ILE A 44 -1.26 23.01 29.83
C ILE A 44 -0.35 24.16 30.27
N LYS A 45 0.25 24.09 31.45
CA LYS A 45 1.19 25.12 31.95
C LYS A 45 2.44 25.28 31.07
N HIS A 46 2.87 24.23 30.37
CA HIS A 46 4.05 24.26 29.53
C HIS A 46 3.77 24.60 28.06
N LEU A 47 2.49 24.70 27.67
CA LEU A 47 2.13 25.05 26.30
C LEU A 47 2.33 26.55 26.03
N PRO A 48 2.84 26.92 24.84
CA PRO A 48 3.09 28.32 24.50
C PRO A 48 1.77 29.12 24.42
N PRO A 49 1.79 30.45 24.68
CA PRO A 49 0.58 31.28 24.73
C PRO A 49 -0.30 31.23 23.48
N PHE A 50 0.30 31.03 22.29
CA PHE A 50 -0.44 30.94 21.04
C PHE A 50 -1.24 29.63 20.89
N ALA A 51 -0.90 28.58 21.64
CA ALA A 51 -1.56 27.28 21.50
C ALA A 51 -2.91 27.23 22.22
N ILE A 52 -3.02 27.87 23.39
CA ILE A 52 -4.23 27.87 24.23
C ILE A 52 -4.37 29.24 24.92
N SER A 53 -5.58 29.82 24.85
CA SER A 53 -5.92 31.09 25.51
C SER A 53 -5.97 30.96 27.03
N ASP A 54 -5.78 32.07 27.75
CA ASP A 54 -5.79 32.08 29.22
C ASP A 54 -7.12 31.61 29.81
N ASP A 55 -8.25 31.94 29.17
CA ASP A 55 -9.58 31.46 29.57
C ASP A 55 -9.66 29.93 29.55
N LEU A 56 -9.09 29.28 28.53
CA LEU A 56 -9.06 27.83 28.43
C LEU A 56 -8.06 27.22 29.41
N ARG A 57 -6.93 27.89 29.69
CA ARG A 57 -5.94 27.43 30.67
C ARG A 57 -6.54 27.34 32.08
N SER A 58 -7.43 28.27 32.43
CA SER A 58 -8.10 28.30 33.73
C SER A 58 -9.01 27.07 33.99
N GLN A 59 -9.36 26.32 32.94
CA GLN A 59 -10.20 25.13 33.00
C GLN A 59 -9.40 23.82 33.12
N ALA A 60 -8.06 23.89 33.16
CA ALA A 60 -7.22 22.70 33.31
C ALA A 60 -7.46 22.00 34.66
N LEU A 61 -7.31 20.68 34.68
CA LEU A 61 -7.57 19.84 35.85
C LEU A 61 -6.31 19.09 36.28
N ASP A 62 -6.22 18.73 37.56
CA ASP A 62 -5.12 17.91 38.07
C ASP A 62 -5.48 16.42 38.03
N PHE A 63 -4.60 15.61 37.45
CA PHE A 63 -4.75 14.16 37.35
C PHE A 63 -3.54 13.44 37.95
N VAL A 64 -3.78 12.34 38.65
CA VAL A 64 -2.76 11.39 39.10
C VAL A 64 -3.06 10.04 38.46
N THR A 65 -2.16 9.57 37.61
CA THR A 65 -2.30 8.28 36.93
C THR A 65 -1.62 7.18 37.74
N HIS A 66 -2.37 6.14 38.05
CA HIS A 66 -1.91 4.95 38.75
C HIS A 66 -1.85 3.76 37.79
N TRP A 67 -0.69 3.13 37.69
CA TRP A 67 -0.48 1.87 36.97
C TRP A 67 -0.51 0.74 37.99
N VAL A 68 -1.61 0.00 38.04
CA VAL A 68 -1.90 -0.91 39.15
C VAL A 68 -1.72 -2.35 38.72
N THR A 69 -0.84 -3.09 39.40
CA THR A 69 -0.70 -4.55 39.29
C THR A 69 -1.01 -5.20 40.64
N GLU A 70 -1.10 -6.53 40.70
CA GLU A 70 -1.45 -7.22 41.95
C GLU A 70 -0.44 -6.92 43.08
N ASP A 71 0.85 -7.03 42.78
CA ASP A 71 1.95 -6.86 43.74
C ASP A 71 2.57 -5.45 43.76
N GLY A 72 2.28 -4.61 42.77
CA GLY A 72 2.87 -3.28 42.60
C GLY A 72 4.38 -3.29 42.31
N THR A 73 4.97 -4.45 42.00
CA THR A 73 6.40 -4.60 41.71
C THR A 73 6.68 -5.28 40.39
N THR A 74 5.85 -6.25 39.99
CA THR A 74 6.00 -6.94 38.72
C THR A 74 5.55 -6.04 37.57
N PRO A 75 6.40 -5.77 36.56
CA PRO A 75 6.01 -4.97 35.40
C PRO A 75 4.80 -5.55 34.67
N GLY A 76 3.78 -4.71 34.46
CA GLY A 76 2.62 -5.06 33.65
C GLY A 76 3.06 -5.36 32.21
N SER A 77 2.64 -6.51 31.69
CA SER A 77 2.99 -6.95 30.33
C SER A 77 1.94 -6.48 29.35
N LEU A 78 2.37 -5.82 28.28
CA LEU A 78 1.49 -5.39 27.20
C LEU A 78 1.83 -6.08 25.88
N SER A 79 0.88 -6.06 24.94
CA SER A 79 1.12 -6.53 23.57
C SER A 79 2.26 -5.75 22.89
N GLY A 80 2.97 -6.39 21.95
CA GLY A 80 4.15 -5.80 21.31
C GLY A 80 5.42 -5.77 22.19
N ASN A 81 5.47 -6.60 23.25
CA ASN A 81 6.58 -6.68 24.21
C ASN A 81 6.83 -5.40 25.03
N LEU A 82 5.83 -4.52 25.13
CA LEU A 82 5.89 -3.34 25.99
C LEU A 82 5.73 -3.73 27.47
N LYS A 83 6.44 -3.02 28.34
CA LYS A 83 6.38 -3.22 29.80
C LYS A 83 6.03 -1.90 30.48
N VAL A 84 5.10 -1.94 31.42
CA VAL A 84 4.74 -0.81 32.27
C VAL A 84 5.24 -1.07 33.68
N ILE A 85 6.00 -0.13 34.22
CA ILE A 85 6.43 -0.18 35.61
C ILE A 85 5.22 0.22 36.48
N PRO A 86 4.74 -0.65 37.38
CA PRO A 86 3.61 -0.32 38.24
C PRO A 86 3.98 0.81 39.22
N THR A 87 2.98 1.62 39.55
CA THR A 87 3.08 2.64 40.61
C THR A 87 2.47 2.15 41.91
N ASP A 88 1.50 1.23 41.83
CA ASP A 88 0.70 0.80 42.97
C ASP A 88 0.38 -0.71 42.90
N SER A 89 0.24 -1.33 44.07
CA SER A 89 -0.28 -2.69 44.23
C SER A 89 -1.79 -2.66 44.53
N PHE A 90 -2.49 -3.80 44.42
CA PHE A 90 -3.90 -3.86 44.87
C PHE A 90 -4.08 -3.51 46.36
N ALA A 91 -3.05 -3.75 47.18
CA ALA A 91 -3.07 -3.45 48.61
C ALA A 91 -2.80 -1.97 48.92
N THR A 92 -1.94 -1.31 48.15
CA THR A 92 -1.47 0.06 48.42
C THR A 92 -2.16 1.12 47.57
N CYS A 93 -2.89 0.71 46.53
CA CYS A 93 -3.56 1.63 45.61
C CYS A 93 -4.61 2.49 46.35
N PRO A 94 -4.55 3.83 46.21
CA PRO A 94 -5.58 4.71 46.77
C PRO A 94 -6.93 4.50 46.06
N PRO A 95 -8.05 4.99 46.65
CA PRO A 95 -9.33 4.97 45.95
C PRO A 95 -9.25 5.65 44.58
N LEU A 96 -9.71 4.96 43.54
CA LEU A 96 -9.66 5.43 42.16
C LEU A 96 -10.98 6.11 41.78
N ASP A 97 -10.90 7.34 41.26
CA ASP A 97 -12.09 8.09 40.81
C ASP A 97 -12.54 7.61 39.42
N ILE A 98 -11.57 7.30 38.56
CA ILE A 98 -11.78 6.74 37.23
C ILE A 98 -10.94 5.47 37.11
N VAL A 99 -11.56 4.39 36.69
CA VAL A 99 -10.89 3.09 36.47
C VAL A 99 -10.90 2.78 34.98
N LEU A 100 -9.76 2.38 34.42
CA LEU A 100 -9.63 1.90 33.05
C LEU A 100 -9.06 0.47 33.05
N ILE A 101 -9.71 -0.42 32.30
CA ILE A 101 -9.25 -1.79 32.08
C ILE A 101 -9.32 -2.15 30.59
N GLY A 102 -8.26 -2.75 30.07
CA GLY A 102 -8.15 -3.24 28.70
C GLY A 102 -8.26 -4.77 28.61
N ALA A 103 -8.34 -5.31 27.39
CA ALA A 103 -8.43 -6.74 27.19
C ALA A 103 -7.13 -7.44 27.58
N GLY A 104 -7.26 -8.53 28.35
CA GLY A 104 -6.17 -9.46 28.61
C GLY A 104 -6.05 -10.54 27.52
N GLN A 105 -5.06 -11.42 27.66
CA GLN A 105 -4.90 -12.57 26.78
C GLN A 105 -6.18 -13.43 26.76
N MET A 106 -6.64 -13.77 25.56
CA MET A 106 -7.80 -14.64 25.38
C MET A 106 -7.68 -15.95 26.16
N GLY A 107 -8.72 -16.28 26.93
CA GLY A 107 -8.78 -17.49 27.76
C GLY A 107 -8.15 -17.34 29.15
N TYR A 108 -7.58 -16.18 29.48
CA TYR A 108 -7.14 -15.87 30.84
C TYR A 108 -8.32 -15.85 31.81
N GLN A 109 -8.15 -16.44 33.00
CA GLN A 109 -9.17 -16.48 34.04
C GLN A 109 -8.71 -15.64 35.22
N ALA A 110 -9.43 -14.55 35.50
CA ALA A 110 -9.08 -13.67 36.59
C ALA A 110 -9.08 -14.40 37.95
N THR A 111 -8.08 -14.13 38.78
CA THR A 111 -7.95 -14.69 40.12
C THR A 111 -9.01 -14.12 41.07
N THR A 112 -9.19 -14.74 42.23
CA THR A 112 -10.09 -14.20 43.26
C THR A 112 -9.66 -12.81 43.72
N THR A 113 -8.35 -12.60 43.92
CA THR A 113 -7.77 -11.31 44.31
C THR A 113 -8.08 -10.23 43.26
N GLU A 114 -7.89 -10.54 41.98
CA GLU A 114 -8.19 -9.63 40.87
C GLU A 114 -9.68 -9.28 40.83
N LYS A 115 -10.56 -10.28 40.96
CA LYS A 115 -12.01 -10.06 40.96
C LYS A 115 -12.46 -9.18 42.12
N ASP A 116 -11.92 -9.41 43.31
CA ASP A 116 -12.27 -8.63 44.50
C ASP A 116 -11.76 -7.19 44.41
N PHE A 117 -10.56 -7.00 43.85
CA PHE A 117 -10.04 -5.66 43.58
C PHE A 117 -10.90 -4.92 42.54
N LEU A 118 -11.31 -5.58 41.45
CA LEU A 118 -12.21 -4.98 40.45
C LEU A 118 -13.57 -4.60 41.06
N ARG A 119 -14.14 -5.43 41.95
CA ARG A 119 -15.38 -5.10 42.68
C ARG A 119 -15.19 -3.91 43.61
N LYS A 120 -14.08 -3.84 44.34
CA LYS A 120 -13.73 -2.70 45.20
C LYS A 120 -13.64 -1.41 44.37
N CYS A 121 -12.86 -1.43 43.30
CA CYS A 121 -12.70 -0.31 42.37
C CYS A 121 -14.05 0.13 41.79
N TYR A 122 -14.89 -0.81 41.35
CA TYR A 122 -16.22 -0.48 40.85
C TYR A 122 -17.13 0.08 41.94
N ALA A 123 -17.04 -0.37 43.19
CA ALA A 123 -17.85 0.20 44.28
C ALA A 123 -17.51 1.67 44.55
N GLU A 124 -16.21 2.00 44.54
CA GLU A 124 -15.67 3.28 44.98
C GLU A 124 -15.62 4.35 43.87
N CYS A 125 -15.41 3.95 42.61
CA CYS A 125 -15.20 4.90 41.53
C CYS A 125 -16.45 5.67 41.09
N SER A 126 -16.22 6.80 40.43
CA SER A 126 -17.23 7.62 39.77
C SER A 126 -17.42 7.23 38.31
N ALA A 127 -16.40 6.66 37.67
CA ALA A 127 -16.47 6.09 36.32
C ALA A 127 -15.62 4.83 36.20
N PHE A 128 -16.16 3.80 35.55
CA PHE A 128 -15.48 2.55 35.24
C PHE A 128 -15.51 2.34 33.72
N LEU A 129 -14.33 2.32 33.11
CA LEU A 129 -14.11 2.31 31.67
C LEU A 129 -13.51 0.97 31.26
N SER A 130 -14.24 0.22 30.42
CA SER A 130 -13.86 -1.12 29.98
C SER A 130 -13.73 -1.14 28.47
N VAL A 131 -12.54 -1.47 27.97
CA VAL A 131 -12.25 -1.47 26.53
C VAL A 131 -12.13 -2.90 26.00
N CYS A 132 -12.74 -3.15 24.84
CA CYS A 132 -12.62 -4.39 24.09
C CYS A 132 -12.99 -5.64 24.92
N GLY A 133 -12.16 -6.68 24.89
CA GLY A 133 -12.35 -7.95 25.58
C GLY A 133 -12.26 -7.90 27.10
N ALA A 134 -12.02 -6.74 27.73
CA ALA A 134 -12.03 -6.59 29.19
C ALA A 134 -13.35 -7.06 29.84
N SER A 135 -14.44 -7.03 29.06
CA SER A 135 -15.75 -7.55 29.45
C SER A 135 -15.71 -8.99 29.98
N ASP A 136 -14.80 -9.85 29.50
CA ASP A 136 -14.66 -11.23 29.99
C ASP A 136 -14.24 -11.28 31.48
N ALA A 137 -13.23 -10.49 31.85
CA ALA A 137 -12.80 -10.38 33.24
C ALA A 137 -13.90 -9.77 34.13
N LEU A 138 -14.65 -8.78 33.60
CA LEU A 138 -15.76 -8.15 34.33
C LEU A 138 -16.96 -9.08 34.49
N LEU A 139 -17.26 -9.93 33.51
CA LEU A 139 -18.31 -10.95 33.63
C LEU A 139 -18.05 -11.87 34.82
N ALA A 140 -16.81 -12.30 34.99
CA ALA A 140 -16.42 -13.18 36.09
C ALA A 140 -16.53 -12.51 37.49
N THR A 141 -16.67 -11.18 37.55
CA THR A 141 -16.91 -10.44 38.81
C THR A 141 -18.40 -10.31 39.16
N GLY A 142 -19.29 -10.42 38.16
CA GLY A 142 -20.72 -10.12 38.29
C GLY A 142 -21.09 -8.65 38.15
N ILE A 143 -20.14 -7.74 37.87
CA ILE A 143 -20.39 -6.29 37.78
C ILE A 143 -21.35 -5.92 36.63
N LEU A 144 -21.36 -6.70 35.55
CA LEU A 144 -22.20 -6.44 34.37
C LEU A 144 -23.64 -6.97 34.51
N GLU A 145 -23.93 -7.74 35.55
CA GLU A 145 -25.26 -8.32 35.76
C GLU A 145 -26.33 -7.23 35.87
N GLY A 146 -27.39 -7.34 35.05
CA GLY A 146 -28.47 -6.36 34.97
C GLY A 146 -28.10 -5.03 34.27
N LYS A 147 -26.92 -4.91 33.66
CA LYS A 147 -26.46 -3.71 32.96
C LYS A 147 -26.64 -3.79 31.45
N THR A 148 -26.70 -2.64 30.79
CA THR A 148 -26.53 -2.55 29.34
C THR A 148 -25.05 -2.36 29.01
N ALA A 149 -24.49 -3.26 28.21
CA ALA A 149 -23.07 -3.28 27.87
C ALA A 149 -22.85 -3.58 26.38
N THR A 150 -21.64 -3.30 25.91
CA THR A 150 -21.16 -3.74 24.61
C THR A 150 -19.76 -4.36 24.74
N GLY A 151 -19.26 -4.90 23.63
CA GLY A 151 -18.01 -5.63 23.54
C GLY A 151 -17.63 -5.80 22.07
N PRO A 152 -16.52 -6.48 21.77
CA PRO A 152 -16.13 -6.80 20.41
C PRO A 152 -17.29 -7.44 19.64
N LEU A 153 -17.64 -6.91 18.45
CA LEU A 153 -18.82 -7.35 17.70
C LEU A 153 -18.84 -8.87 17.46
N SER A 154 -17.68 -9.47 17.18
CA SER A 154 -17.52 -10.92 17.00
C SER A 154 -17.75 -11.74 18.28
N PHE A 155 -17.65 -11.15 19.46
CA PHE A 155 -17.83 -11.81 20.75
C PHE A 155 -19.20 -11.52 21.40
N LEU A 156 -19.95 -10.53 20.92
CA LEU A 156 -21.29 -10.22 21.42
C LEU A 156 -22.24 -11.44 21.41
N PRO A 157 -22.25 -12.32 20.38
CA PRO A 157 -23.06 -13.54 20.42
C PRO A 157 -22.69 -14.46 21.61
N LEU A 158 -21.39 -14.64 21.87
CA LEU A 158 -20.90 -15.45 23.00
C LEU A 158 -21.30 -14.82 24.34
N PHE A 159 -21.08 -13.51 24.50
CA PHE A 159 -21.44 -12.82 25.74
C PHE A 159 -22.93 -12.86 26.06
N ARG A 160 -23.80 -12.81 25.04
CA ARG A 160 -25.25 -13.02 25.20
C ARG A 160 -25.60 -14.41 25.71
N GLU A 161 -24.81 -15.42 25.36
CA GLU A 161 -25.01 -16.81 25.79
C GLU A 161 -24.50 -17.04 27.22
N ILE A 162 -23.28 -16.62 27.53
CA ILE A 162 -22.65 -16.89 28.84
C ILE A 162 -23.10 -15.94 29.95
N ALA A 163 -23.66 -14.78 29.59
CA ALA A 163 -24.13 -13.77 30.53
C ALA A 163 -25.47 -13.15 30.08
N PRO A 164 -26.56 -13.94 30.07
CA PRO A 164 -27.87 -13.49 29.60
C PRO A 164 -28.51 -12.41 30.49
N GLY A 165 -28.01 -12.23 31.73
CA GLY A 165 -28.44 -11.17 32.63
C GLY A 165 -27.92 -9.77 32.25
N THR A 166 -26.98 -9.68 31.32
CA THR A 166 -26.48 -8.42 30.76
C THR A 166 -27.15 -8.13 29.41
N ASN A 167 -27.65 -6.90 29.22
CA ASN A 167 -28.23 -6.46 27.96
C ASN A 167 -27.13 -6.03 26.96
N TRP A 168 -26.71 -6.96 26.10
CA TRP A 168 -25.64 -6.74 25.13
C TRP A 168 -26.10 -6.08 23.82
N VAL A 169 -25.63 -4.86 23.57
CA VAL A 169 -25.98 -4.06 22.37
C VAL A 169 -24.80 -3.91 21.41
N GLU A 170 -25.10 -3.76 20.12
CA GLU A 170 -24.11 -3.57 19.05
C GLU A 170 -23.86 -2.07 18.85
N LYS A 171 -22.90 -1.52 19.61
CA LYS A 171 -22.50 -0.11 19.56
C LYS A 171 -20.99 0.01 19.76
N ARG A 172 -20.37 1.06 19.24
CA ARG A 172 -18.94 1.33 19.46
C ARG A 172 -18.63 1.46 20.94
N TRP A 173 -19.52 2.13 21.68
CA TRP A 173 -19.47 2.28 23.13
C TRP A 173 -20.88 2.43 23.70
N VAL A 174 -21.00 2.10 24.99
CA VAL A 174 -22.25 2.17 25.76
C VAL A 174 -21.94 2.66 27.16
N ARG A 175 -22.83 3.52 27.67
CA ARG A 175 -22.84 3.94 29.07
C ARG A 175 -24.10 3.40 29.78
N ASP A 176 -23.91 2.75 30.92
CA ASP A 176 -24.96 2.43 31.90
C ASP A 176 -24.53 2.88 33.30
N GLY A 177 -25.07 4.03 33.74
CA GLY A 177 -24.69 4.65 35.00
C GLY A 177 -23.22 5.09 34.99
N LYS A 178 -22.39 4.48 35.83
CA LYS A 178 -20.93 4.70 35.86
C LYS A 178 -20.12 3.69 35.05
N MET A 179 -20.76 2.66 34.50
CA MET A 179 -20.09 1.68 33.66
C MET A 179 -20.08 2.15 32.20
N TRP A 180 -18.90 2.18 31.60
CA TRP A 180 -18.69 2.43 30.18
C TRP A 180 -18.00 1.21 29.58
N THR A 181 -18.56 0.69 28.49
CA THR A 181 -18.03 -0.48 27.78
C THR A 181 -17.87 -0.15 26.30
N THR A 182 -16.90 -0.76 25.62
CA THR A 182 -16.64 -0.52 24.20
C THR A 182 -16.52 -1.80 23.39
N GLY A 183 -16.68 -1.64 22.07
CA GLY A 183 -16.19 -2.61 21.08
C GLY A 183 -14.65 -2.66 21.04
N THR A 184 -14.08 -3.01 19.90
CA THR A 184 -12.65 -3.31 19.76
C THR A 184 -11.75 -2.06 19.73
N LEU A 185 -10.58 -2.16 20.37
CA LEU A 185 -9.40 -1.30 20.17
C LEU A 185 -9.72 0.21 20.17
N LEU A 186 -9.72 0.82 18.98
CA LEU A 186 -9.92 2.26 18.79
C LEU A 186 -11.25 2.79 19.33
N ASN A 187 -12.23 1.92 19.54
CA ASN A 187 -13.48 2.31 20.18
C ASN A 187 -13.30 2.87 21.61
N GLY A 188 -12.20 2.52 22.28
CA GLY A 188 -11.79 3.16 23.52
C GLY A 188 -11.58 4.67 23.38
N LEU A 189 -11.09 5.14 22.22
CA LEU A 189 -10.90 6.57 21.94
C LEU A 189 -12.23 7.26 21.61
N ASP A 190 -13.18 6.58 20.96
CA ASP A 190 -14.53 7.15 20.77
C ASP A 190 -15.23 7.31 22.12
N MET A 191 -15.12 6.29 22.99
CA MET A 191 -15.68 6.31 24.35
C MET A 191 -15.07 7.42 25.19
N ILE A 192 -13.74 7.57 25.19
CA ILE A 192 -13.10 8.60 26.03
C ILE A 192 -13.45 10.01 25.56
N ALA A 193 -13.62 10.22 24.26
CA ALA A 193 -14.11 11.48 23.71
C ALA A 193 -15.56 11.76 24.14
N ALA A 194 -16.44 10.76 24.08
CA ALA A 194 -17.83 10.89 24.55
C ALA A 194 -17.89 11.16 26.06
N PHE A 195 -17.11 10.42 26.85
CA PHE A 195 -16.96 10.60 28.29
C PHE A 195 -16.49 12.02 28.62
N GLY A 196 -15.43 12.50 27.98
CA GLY A 196 -14.89 13.84 28.17
C GLY A 196 -15.92 14.93 27.87
N ARG A 197 -16.65 14.81 26.76
CA ARG A 197 -17.73 15.75 26.40
C ARG A 197 -18.84 15.76 27.44
N GLU A 198 -19.20 14.61 27.98
CA GLU A 198 -20.29 14.52 28.93
C GLU A 198 -19.90 15.04 30.33
N VAL A 199 -18.67 14.78 30.76
CA VAL A 199 -18.21 15.20 32.10
C VAL A 199 -17.81 16.67 32.09
N TRP A 200 -16.96 17.09 31.15
CA TRP A 200 -16.30 18.41 31.15
C TRP A 200 -16.50 19.22 29.86
N GLY A 201 -17.29 18.69 28.90
CA GLY A 201 -17.52 19.35 27.63
C GLY A 201 -18.51 20.52 27.71
N GLY A 202 -18.74 21.12 26.54
CA GLY A 202 -19.56 22.32 26.38
C GLY A 202 -18.92 23.28 25.37
N GLU A 203 -19.72 24.18 24.82
CA GLU A 203 -19.23 25.22 23.92
C GLU A 203 -18.19 26.08 24.65
N GLY A 204 -16.99 26.23 24.07
CA GLY A 204 -15.89 26.98 24.67
C GLY A 204 -15.13 26.25 25.80
N SER A 205 -15.38 24.96 26.03
CA SER A 205 -14.62 24.18 27.02
C SER A 205 -13.22 23.80 26.53
N LEU A 206 -12.27 23.68 27.46
CA LEU A 206 -10.92 23.16 27.18
C LEU A 206 -10.97 21.74 26.61
N VAL A 207 -11.89 20.90 27.10
CA VAL A 207 -12.03 19.53 26.59
C VAL A 207 -12.50 19.51 25.14
N GLU A 208 -13.48 20.33 24.75
CA GLU A 208 -13.90 20.40 23.34
C GLU A 208 -12.78 20.96 22.45
N HIS A 209 -12.00 21.93 22.95
CA HIS A 209 -10.82 22.42 22.25
C HIS A 209 -9.80 21.28 22.00
N VAL A 210 -9.43 20.54 23.06
CA VAL A 210 -8.47 19.42 22.98
C VAL A 210 -8.97 18.29 22.09
N LEU A 211 -10.26 17.94 22.14
CA LEU A 211 -10.83 16.92 21.26
C LEU A 211 -10.71 17.32 19.79
N ARG A 212 -10.94 18.60 19.47
CA ARG A 212 -10.87 19.13 18.11
C ARG A 212 -9.43 19.27 17.62
N THR A 213 -8.54 19.85 18.41
CA THR A 213 -7.13 20.10 18.01
C THR A 213 -6.26 18.85 18.11
N GLY A 214 -6.63 17.91 18.99
CA GLY A 214 -6.00 16.60 19.11
C GLY A 214 -6.53 15.54 18.13
N TYR A 215 -7.45 15.91 17.22
CA TYR A 215 -8.02 15.02 16.20
C TYR A 215 -8.59 13.71 16.76
N PHE A 216 -9.33 13.78 17.88
CA PHE A 216 -10.02 12.61 18.40
C PHE A 216 -11.08 12.10 17.41
N PRO A 217 -11.27 10.77 17.29
CA PRO A 217 -12.17 10.21 16.30
C PRO A 217 -13.62 10.65 16.52
N SER A 218 -14.31 10.99 15.44
CA SER A 218 -15.73 11.35 15.41
C SER A 218 -16.49 10.34 14.56
N ARG A 219 -16.69 9.14 15.11
CA ARG A 219 -17.29 7.99 14.43
C ARG A 219 -18.71 7.72 14.93
N ASN A 220 -19.56 7.15 14.07
CA ASN A 220 -20.96 6.91 14.44
C ASN A 220 -21.04 5.79 15.49
N VAL A 221 -21.75 6.05 16.60
CA VAL A 221 -21.83 5.09 17.72
C VAL A 221 -22.53 3.79 17.35
N ASP A 222 -23.44 3.82 16.38
CA ASP A 222 -24.21 2.67 15.91
C ASP A 222 -23.55 2.00 14.67
N TYR A 223 -22.26 2.30 14.41
CA TYR A 223 -21.51 1.75 13.26
C TYR A 223 -22.12 2.08 11.88
N GLN A 224 -22.96 3.11 11.76
CA GLN A 224 -23.59 3.49 10.48
C GLN A 224 -22.60 4.06 9.46
N ASP A 225 -21.40 4.42 9.92
CA ASP A 225 -20.26 4.83 9.11
C ASP A 225 -19.45 3.64 8.55
N GLU A 226 -19.83 2.41 8.91
CA GLU A 226 -19.19 1.17 8.44
C GLU A 226 -20.16 0.32 7.60
N THR A 227 -19.67 -0.26 6.50
CA THR A 227 -20.35 -1.34 5.79
C THR A 227 -20.16 -2.62 6.61
N ILE A 228 -21.11 -2.94 7.50
CA ILE A 228 -21.01 -4.09 8.41
C ILE A 228 -20.90 -5.40 7.61
N ILE A 229 -19.71 -6.01 7.60
CA ILE A 229 -19.51 -7.39 7.13
C ILE A 229 -19.86 -8.31 8.32
N SER A 230 -21.01 -9.00 8.22
CA SER A 230 -21.40 -10.00 9.21
C SER A 230 -20.45 -11.21 9.12
N ILE A 231 -19.55 -11.34 10.08
CA ILE A 231 -18.72 -12.54 10.26
C ILE A 231 -19.51 -13.54 11.10
N CYS A 232 -20.18 -14.48 10.43
CA CYS A 232 -20.82 -15.61 11.09
C CYS A 232 -19.77 -16.68 11.44
N VAL A 233 -19.43 -16.82 12.72
CA VAL A 233 -18.58 -17.92 13.21
C VAL A 233 -19.45 -19.16 13.42
N HIS A 234 -19.36 -20.14 12.53
CA HIS A 234 -19.97 -21.45 12.73
C HIS A 234 -19.03 -22.36 13.53
N VAL A 235 -19.37 -22.62 14.80
CA VAL A 235 -18.73 -23.68 15.58
C VAL A 235 -19.34 -25.03 15.16
N HIS A 236 -18.51 -25.96 14.68
CA HIS A 236 -18.94 -27.31 14.28
C HIS A 236 -18.89 -28.28 15.48
N GLY A 237 -20.05 -28.81 15.89
CA GLY A 237 -20.20 -29.93 16.84
C GLY A 237 -21.56 -29.97 17.56
N ALA A 238 -22.41 -30.96 17.23
CA ALA A 238 -23.88 -31.06 17.41
C ALA A 238 -24.37 -31.59 18.81
N PRO A 239 -25.71 -31.66 19.15
CA PRO A 239 -26.89 -31.59 18.27
C PRO A 239 -28.10 -30.71 18.70
N LYS A 240 -28.78 -30.20 17.65
CA LYS A 240 -30.20 -29.82 17.47
C LYS A 240 -31.04 -29.41 18.70
N LEU A 241 -31.49 -28.14 18.67
CA LEU A 241 -32.92 -27.85 18.60
C LEU A 241 -33.18 -26.57 17.81
N ALA A 242 -34.01 -26.69 16.77
CA ALA A 242 -34.45 -25.59 15.94
C ALA A 242 -35.45 -24.69 16.70
N MET A 243 -35.22 -23.39 16.71
CA MET A 243 -36.31 -22.40 16.80
C MET A 243 -36.09 -21.28 15.80
N HIS A 244 -36.97 -21.27 14.80
CA HIS A 244 -37.26 -20.11 13.97
C HIS A 244 -37.72 -18.95 14.87
N VAL A 245 -37.07 -17.79 14.76
CA VAL A 245 -37.71 -16.51 15.07
C VAL A 245 -37.76 -15.69 13.79
N LYS A 246 -38.90 -15.77 13.12
CA LYS A 246 -39.30 -14.76 12.13
C LYS A 246 -39.33 -13.39 12.83
N ARG A 247 -38.68 -12.39 12.25
CA ARG A 247 -39.18 -11.03 12.35
C ARG A 247 -39.28 -10.40 10.97
N ALA A 248 -40.43 -10.63 10.35
CA ALA A 248 -40.97 -9.71 9.37
C ALA A 248 -41.32 -8.40 10.08
N LYS A 249 -40.83 -7.28 9.55
CA LYS A 249 -41.62 -6.05 9.48
C LYS A 249 -41.57 -5.55 8.05
N SER A 250 -42.62 -5.94 7.33
CA SER A 250 -43.12 -5.26 6.16
C SER A 250 -43.41 -3.79 6.52
N GLY A 251 -42.64 -2.89 5.94
CA GLY A 251 -43.01 -1.49 5.79
C GLY A 251 -42.96 -1.15 4.32
N VAL A 252 -44.04 -1.47 3.60
CA VAL A 252 -44.31 -0.88 2.29
C VAL A 252 -44.48 0.61 2.53
N TYR A 253 -43.54 1.42 2.04
CA TYR A 253 -43.81 2.82 1.75
C TYR A 253 -43.87 3.01 0.22
N PRO A 254 -44.85 3.79 -0.26
CA PRO A 254 -45.17 3.89 -1.67
C PRO A 254 -44.14 4.73 -2.40
N THR A 255 -44.00 4.44 -3.69
CA THR A 255 -43.39 5.31 -4.70
C THR A 255 -44.03 6.69 -4.67
N ARG A 256 -43.45 7.60 -3.88
CA ARG A 256 -43.63 9.04 -4.06
C ARG A 256 -42.49 9.55 -4.93
N LYS A 257 -42.82 9.86 -6.19
CA LYS A 257 -42.04 10.79 -7.00
C LYS A 257 -41.89 12.09 -6.21
N ALA A 258 -40.74 12.29 -5.60
CA ALA A 258 -40.28 13.59 -5.13
C ALA A 258 -38.91 13.81 -5.76
N ALA A 259 -38.85 14.74 -6.71
CA ALA A 259 -37.61 15.32 -7.17
C ALA A 259 -36.97 16.06 -5.98
N GLY A 260 -36.10 15.37 -5.25
CA GLY A 260 -35.26 15.95 -4.21
C GLY A 260 -33.89 16.26 -4.80
N LYS A 261 -33.57 17.55 -4.95
CA LYS A 261 -32.22 18.03 -5.25
C LYS A 261 -31.27 17.55 -4.15
N THR A 262 -30.23 16.81 -4.52
CA THR A 262 -29.05 16.56 -3.68
C THR A 262 -28.24 17.85 -3.51
N PRO A 263 -27.63 18.12 -2.34
CA PRO A 263 -26.89 19.34 -2.08
C PRO A 263 -25.43 19.21 -2.54
N LEU A 264 -25.19 18.83 -3.79
CA LEU A 264 -23.89 18.93 -4.45
C LEU A 264 -24.18 19.11 -5.94
N GLY A 265 -24.10 20.35 -6.41
CA GLY A 265 -24.43 20.75 -7.77
C GLY A 265 -23.44 20.25 -8.80
N TYR A 266 -23.49 18.96 -9.13
CA TYR A 266 -22.84 18.39 -10.31
C TYR A 266 -23.85 17.63 -11.14
N THR A 267 -24.13 18.15 -12.33
CA THR A 267 -24.83 17.39 -13.38
C THR A 267 -23.78 16.63 -14.16
N CYS A 268 -23.64 15.32 -13.90
CA CYS A 268 -22.84 14.45 -14.75
C CYS A 268 -23.66 14.16 -16.02
N THR A 269 -23.37 14.85 -17.12
CA THR A 269 -23.80 14.41 -18.45
C THR A 269 -22.83 13.35 -18.94
N VAL A 270 -23.23 12.08 -18.81
CA VAL A 270 -22.58 10.97 -19.52
C VAL A 270 -22.99 11.09 -20.99
N ASN A 271 -22.13 11.70 -21.82
CA ASN A 271 -22.29 11.66 -23.27
C ASN A 271 -21.86 10.27 -23.77
N GLY A 272 -22.77 9.30 -23.66
CA GLY A 272 -22.67 8.06 -24.41
C GLY A 272 -23.06 8.31 -25.86
N ASN A 273 -22.08 8.48 -26.74
CA ASN A 273 -22.31 8.38 -28.18
C ASN A 273 -22.53 6.89 -28.53
N PHE A 274 -23.78 6.45 -28.48
CA PHE A 274 -24.21 5.23 -29.17
C PHE A 274 -24.73 5.62 -30.55
N PRO A 275 -24.17 5.08 -31.66
CA PRO A 275 -24.81 5.17 -32.96
C PRO A 275 -25.98 4.19 -32.98
N SER A 276 -27.21 4.72 -32.92
CA SER A 276 -28.44 3.96 -33.14
C SER A 276 -28.60 3.64 -34.63
N THR A 277 -28.53 2.35 -34.95
CA THR A 277 -28.77 1.78 -36.27
C THR A 277 -30.27 1.66 -36.54
N THR A 278 -30.84 2.39 -37.51
CA THR A 278 -32.05 1.94 -38.24
C THR A 278 -32.18 2.62 -39.62
N HIS A 279 -31.96 1.80 -40.66
CA HIS A 279 -32.55 1.76 -42.02
C HIS A 279 -32.69 2.97 -42.96
N LEU A 280 -32.03 2.80 -44.12
CA LEU A 280 -32.51 2.93 -45.52
C LEU A 280 -32.98 4.30 -46.05
N LEU A 281 -32.25 4.86 -47.03
CA LEU A 281 -32.63 4.96 -48.46
C LEU A 281 -31.72 5.95 -49.24
N THR A 282 -31.12 5.43 -50.32
CA THR A 282 -30.90 6.03 -51.66
C THR A 282 -30.34 7.46 -51.88
N ALA A 283 -29.36 7.47 -52.81
CA ALA A 283 -29.19 8.40 -53.95
C ALA A 283 -28.23 9.61 -53.84
N GLU A 284 -27.16 9.49 -54.65
CA GLU A 284 -26.45 10.47 -55.48
C GLU A 284 -26.85 11.96 -55.42
N ARG A 285 -25.86 12.87 -55.27
CA ARG A 285 -25.33 13.78 -56.34
C ARG A 285 -24.49 14.96 -55.80
N SER A 286 -23.32 15.10 -56.41
CA SER A 286 -22.59 16.30 -56.85
C SER A 286 -22.93 17.73 -56.36
N THR A 287 -21.84 18.43 -56.02
CA THR A 287 -21.39 19.78 -56.45
C THR A 287 -21.87 21.08 -55.77
N ASN A 288 -20.85 21.90 -55.49
CA ASN A 288 -20.75 23.38 -55.53
C ASN A 288 -20.83 24.19 -54.22
N SER A 289 -19.64 24.45 -53.69
CA SER A 289 -19.01 25.76 -53.50
C SER A 289 -19.89 26.97 -53.10
N SER A 290 -19.53 27.57 -51.96
CA SER A 290 -19.29 29.02 -51.91
C SER A 290 -18.23 29.40 -50.86
N SER A 291 -17.19 30.01 -51.42
CA SER A 291 -16.04 30.72 -50.86
C SER A 291 -16.31 31.59 -49.62
N GLY A 292 -15.37 31.55 -48.66
CA GLY A 292 -14.58 32.75 -48.40
C GLY A 292 -14.42 33.21 -46.96
N ARG A 293 -13.38 32.73 -46.27
CA ARG A 293 -12.32 33.62 -45.76
C ARG A 293 -11.07 32.85 -45.34
N VAL A 294 -10.04 33.02 -46.15
CA VAL A 294 -8.64 32.70 -45.86
C VAL A 294 -8.20 33.53 -44.66
N LEU A 295 -7.80 32.87 -43.57
CA LEU A 295 -6.87 33.41 -42.59
C LEU A 295 -5.59 32.59 -42.71
N ARG A 296 -4.54 33.29 -43.17
CA ARG A 296 -3.19 32.79 -43.41
C ARG A 296 -2.67 31.99 -42.22
N ALA A 297 -2.07 30.83 -42.52
CA ALA A 297 -1.20 30.12 -41.61
C ALA A 297 -0.03 31.03 -41.16
N PRO A 298 0.33 31.07 -39.87
CA PRO A 298 1.64 31.53 -39.45
C PRO A 298 2.63 30.37 -39.62
N THR A 299 3.57 30.53 -40.54
CA THR A 299 4.77 29.70 -40.62
C THR A 299 5.82 30.15 -39.59
N HIS A 300 6.40 29.16 -38.91
CA HIS A 300 7.64 29.16 -38.12
C HIS A 300 7.69 29.88 -36.76
N HIS A 301 7.45 29.12 -35.67
CA HIS A 301 8.53 28.62 -34.78
C HIS A 301 7.93 27.80 -33.61
N GLY A 302 8.16 26.47 -33.61
CA GLY A 302 7.92 25.60 -32.45
C GLY A 302 7.28 24.25 -32.77
N ASN A 303 7.98 23.35 -33.47
CA ASN A 303 7.50 21.99 -33.80
C ASN A 303 7.52 21.00 -32.61
N ASP A 304 7.52 21.48 -31.37
CA ASP A 304 7.58 20.62 -30.19
C ASP A 304 6.18 20.34 -29.66
N VAL A 305 5.77 19.06 -29.72
CA VAL A 305 4.48 18.58 -29.21
C VAL A 305 4.36 18.82 -27.70
N ILE A 306 5.48 18.77 -26.96
CA ILE A 306 5.51 18.85 -25.50
C ILE A 306 5.25 20.27 -24.98
N SER A 307 5.79 21.29 -25.64
CA SER A 307 5.62 22.69 -25.25
C SER A 307 4.16 23.18 -25.32
N GLY A 308 3.32 22.55 -26.15
CA GLY A 308 1.90 22.90 -26.30
C GLY A 308 0.91 22.00 -25.55
N LEU A 309 1.37 20.88 -24.97
CA LEU A 309 0.51 19.84 -24.42
C LEU A 309 -0.28 20.28 -23.17
N ILE A 310 0.30 21.13 -22.32
CA ILE A 310 -0.32 21.56 -21.06
C ILE A 310 -0.16 23.07 -20.92
N ARG A 311 -1.25 23.83 -21.08
CA ARG A 311 -1.24 25.29 -20.95
C ARG A 311 -1.14 25.70 -19.48
N ASN A 312 -0.24 26.61 -19.15
CA ASN A 312 -0.01 27.09 -17.78
C ASN A 312 -1.16 27.94 -17.19
N GLN A 313 -2.22 28.25 -17.95
CA GLN A 313 -3.33 29.06 -17.43
C GLN A 313 -4.39 28.18 -16.74
N PRO A 314 -4.76 28.50 -15.49
CA PRO A 314 -5.91 27.88 -14.84
C PRO A 314 -7.20 28.20 -15.61
N LYS A 315 -8.20 27.31 -15.55
CA LYS A 315 -9.58 27.72 -15.81
C LYS A 315 -9.92 28.80 -14.80
N ALA A 316 -10.36 29.97 -15.26
CA ALA A 316 -10.44 31.21 -14.50
C ALA A 316 -11.06 31.02 -13.08
N GLU A 317 -10.31 31.44 -12.05
CA GLU A 317 -10.74 31.53 -10.65
C GLU A 317 -11.99 32.40 -10.45
N GLU A 318 -12.38 33.21 -11.45
CA GLU A 318 -13.59 34.02 -11.43
C GLU A 318 -14.88 33.18 -11.30
N ASP A 319 -14.92 31.94 -11.83
CA ASP A 319 -16.12 31.10 -11.77
C ASP A 319 -16.32 30.45 -10.40
N GLU A 320 -15.26 30.05 -9.69
CA GLU A 320 -15.36 29.39 -8.38
C GLU A 320 -15.67 30.37 -7.25
N VAL A 321 -15.07 31.57 -7.29
CA VAL A 321 -15.39 32.63 -6.32
C VAL A 321 -16.82 33.14 -6.54
N MET A 322 -17.28 33.24 -7.79
CA MET A 322 -18.65 33.64 -8.10
C MET A 322 -19.68 32.56 -7.70
N GLN A 323 -19.35 31.28 -7.88
CA GLN A 323 -20.15 30.15 -7.38
C GLN A 323 -20.18 30.07 -5.85
N LEU A 324 -19.03 30.26 -5.18
CA LEU A 324 -18.93 30.26 -3.73
C LEU A 324 -19.68 31.46 -3.11
N ARG A 325 -19.61 32.63 -3.77
CA ARG A 325 -20.34 33.84 -3.37
C ARG A 325 -21.85 33.69 -3.59
N GLN A 326 -22.29 33.06 -4.69
CA GLN A 326 -23.70 32.72 -4.89
C GLN A 326 -24.21 31.67 -3.88
N LEU A 327 -23.36 30.70 -3.51
CA LEU A 327 -23.68 29.71 -2.49
C LEU A 327 -23.83 30.35 -1.10
N HIS A 328 -22.89 31.22 -0.72
CA HIS A 328 -22.98 31.99 0.53
C HIS A 328 -24.18 32.95 0.55
N CYS A 329 -24.46 33.66 -0.55
CA CYS A 329 -25.64 34.52 -0.68
C CYS A 329 -26.95 33.73 -0.58
N GLY A 330 -27.03 32.54 -1.17
CA GLY A 330 -28.21 31.68 -1.11
C GLY A 330 -28.48 31.08 0.27
N VAL A 331 -27.43 30.78 1.04
CA VAL A 331 -27.55 30.25 2.42
C VAL A 331 -27.95 31.35 3.41
N LEU A 332 -27.50 32.58 3.19
CA LEU A 332 -27.80 33.72 4.08
C LEU A 332 -29.17 34.37 3.77
N GLN A 333 -29.68 34.28 2.55
CA GLN A 333 -31.01 34.82 2.17
C GLN A 333 -32.19 33.92 2.57
N ALA A 334 -31.95 32.72 3.09
CA ALA A 334 -33.01 31.82 3.59
C ALA A 334 -33.58 32.20 4.97
N ARG A 335 -33.14 33.32 5.57
CA ARG A 335 -33.69 33.87 6.82
C ARG A 335 -33.78 35.40 6.78
N SER A 336 -34.69 35.96 5.99
CA SER A 336 -35.42 37.19 6.36
C SER A 336 -36.51 37.48 5.32
N LEU A 337 -37.77 37.51 5.76
CA LEU A 337 -38.83 38.27 5.10
C LEU A 337 -38.76 39.70 5.64
N GLY A 338 -38.63 40.69 4.76
CA GLY A 338 -38.81 42.10 5.10
C GLY A 338 -38.01 43.07 4.25
N GLU A 339 -38.73 43.74 3.34
CA GLU A 339 -38.56 45.10 2.80
C GLU A 339 -37.20 45.81 2.81
N GLY A 340 -36.90 46.45 1.66
CA GLY A 340 -36.56 47.88 1.70
C GLY A 340 -35.11 48.28 1.40
N ASP A 341 -34.92 48.65 0.14
CA ASP A 341 -34.22 49.87 -0.28
C ASP A 341 -32.70 49.90 -0.56
N SER A 342 -32.42 50.76 -1.52
CA SER A 342 -31.26 51.02 -2.34
C SER A 342 -30.03 51.61 -1.61
N ARG A 343 -28.80 51.21 -2.02
CA ARG A 343 -27.71 52.14 -2.44
C ARG A 343 -26.30 51.50 -2.65
N THR A 344 -25.75 51.86 -3.82
CA THR A 344 -24.36 52.20 -4.19
C THR A 344 -23.18 51.26 -3.92
N GLN A 345 -22.64 50.81 -5.05
CA GLN A 345 -21.31 50.29 -5.36
C GLN A 345 -20.20 51.25 -4.89
N ILE A 346 -19.21 50.74 -4.16
CA ILE A 346 -17.92 51.39 -3.92
C ILE A 346 -16.84 50.46 -4.49
N ASP A 347 -16.15 50.96 -5.50
CA ASP A 347 -14.93 50.40 -6.07
C ASP A 347 -13.79 50.50 -5.05
N THR A 348 -13.06 49.40 -4.85
CA THR A 348 -11.66 49.48 -4.43
C THR A 348 -10.86 48.46 -5.22
N ASN A 349 -10.24 48.98 -6.29
CA ASN A 349 -9.04 48.41 -6.88
C ASN A 349 -7.94 48.32 -5.82
N SER A 350 -7.30 47.16 -5.70
CA SER A 350 -5.92 47.07 -5.24
C SER A 350 -5.20 45.93 -5.96
N ASN A 351 -4.59 46.28 -7.09
CA ASN A 351 -3.44 45.60 -7.66
C ASN A 351 -2.27 45.68 -6.68
N VAL A 352 -1.78 44.53 -6.19
CA VAL A 352 -0.35 44.17 -5.95
C VAL A 352 -0.38 42.63 -5.84
N GLY A 353 0.27 41.80 -6.63
CA GLY A 353 1.53 41.92 -7.35
C GLY A 353 2.49 40.86 -6.80
N ASP A 354 2.63 39.75 -7.56
CA ASP A 354 3.84 38.92 -7.75
C ASP A 354 3.52 37.42 -7.91
N THR A 355 2.96 37.08 -9.07
CA THR A 355 3.02 35.72 -9.62
C THR A 355 4.45 35.48 -10.14
N VAL A 356 5.16 34.54 -9.53
CA VAL A 356 6.45 34.05 -10.02
C VAL A 356 6.25 33.37 -11.38
N ASP A 357 6.78 34.00 -12.42
CA ASP A 357 6.75 33.53 -13.80
C ASP A 357 7.72 32.33 -13.97
N CYS A 358 7.24 31.10 -13.78
CA CYS A 358 8.02 29.86 -13.91
C CYS A 358 8.33 29.43 -15.36
N ASN A 359 8.39 30.38 -16.31
CA ASN A 359 8.43 30.08 -17.75
C ASN A 359 9.81 30.13 -18.42
N SER A 360 10.91 30.14 -17.66
CA SER A 360 12.24 30.12 -18.27
C SER A 360 13.13 29.01 -17.68
N ARG A 361 13.75 28.22 -18.57
CA ARG A 361 14.86 27.25 -18.35
C ARG A 361 14.53 25.75 -18.34
N SER A 362 13.57 25.27 -19.14
CA SER A 362 13.62 23.88 -19.63
C SER A 362 14.41 23.83 -20.95
N SER A 363 15.58 23.17 -20.96
CA SER A 363 16.29 22.81 -22.20
C SER A 363 15.30 22.13 -23.17
N LYS A 364 15.14 22.66 -24.39
CA LYS A 364 14.11 22.26 -25.35
C LYS A 364 14.00 20.74 -25.48
N ILE A 365 12.90 20.18 -25.02
CA ILE A 365 12.44 18.84 -25.42
C ILE A 365 11.98 19.03 -26.86
N ASN A 366 12.56 18.31 -27.83
CA ASN A 366 12.17 18.43 -29.23
C ASN A 366 11.61 17.08 -29.67
N LEU A 367 10.29 16.94 -29.64
CA LEU A 367 9.60 15.74 -30.13
C LEU A 367 8.57 16.20 -31.16
N ASN A 368 8.69 15.71 -32.40
CA ASN A 368 7.79 16.09 -33.49
C ASN A 368 6.51 15.24 -33.47
N MET A 369 5.48 15.66 -34.22
CA MET A 369 4.19 14.93 -34.22
C MET A 369 4.31 13.52 -34.81
N ASP A 370 5.15 13.33 -35.83
CA ASP A 370 5.35 12.01 -36.44
C ASP A 370 5.99 11.00 -35.46
N GLU A 371 6.96 11.46 -34.66
CA GLU A 371 7.57 10.68 -33.57
C GLU A 371 6.54 10.39 -32.48
N ALA A 372 5.65 11.33 -32.16
CA ALA A 372 4.58 11.11 -31.19
C ALA A 372 3.59 10.03 -31.67
N GLU A 373 3.22 10.04 -32.97
CA GLU A 373 2.37 9.00 -33.57
C GLU A 373 3.06 7.63 -33.58
N GLN A 374 4.37 7.58 -33.87
CA GLN A 374 5.14 6.34 -33.81
C GLN A 374 5.21 5.77 -32.39
N LEU A 375 5.40 6.62 -31.38
CA LEU A 375 5.42 6.21 -29.98
C LEU A 375 4.04 5.73 -29.52
N LEU A 376 2.96 6.38 -29.95
CA LEU A 376 1.60 5.93 -29.69
C LEU A 376 1.31 4.57 -30.35
N LEU A 377 1.79 4.35 -31.58
CA LEU A 377 1.69 3.06 -32.25
C LEU A 377 2.47 1.98 -31.49
N GLN A 378 3.67 2.29 -31.01
CA GLN A 378 4.43 1.38 -30.14
C GLN A 378 3.67 1.07 -28.86
N PHE A 379 3.06 2.07 -28.21
CA PHE A 379 2.25 1.87 -27.00
C PHE A 379 1.05 0.95 -27.22
N LYS A 380 0.36 1.05 -28.37
CA LYS A 380 -0.73 0.14 -28.73
C LYS A 380 -0.29 -1.33 -28.72
N HIS A 381 0.96 -1.61 -29.08
CA HIS A 381 1.55 -2.95 -28.95
C HIS A 381 1.95 -3.28 -27.51
N GLN A 382 2.45 -2.30 -26.75
CA GLN A 382 2.77 -2.46 -25.31
C GLN A 382 1.52 -2.87 -24.51
N ARG A 383 0.34 -2.33 -24.85
CA ARG A 383 -0.94 -2.63 -24.18
C ARG A 383 -1.21 -4.11 -23.96
N ALA A 384 -0.75 -5.00 -24.85
CA ALA A 384 -0.91 -6.44 -24.66
C ALA A 384 -0.37 -6.93 -23.29
N TYR A 385 0.70 -6.33 -22.78
CA TYR A 385 1.34 -6.68 -21.50
C TYR A 385 0.65 -6.08 -20.27
N PHE A 386 -0.17 -5.06 -20.45
CA PHE A 386 -0.96 -4.45 -19.38
C PHE A 386 -2.27 -3.88 -19.97
N PRO A 387 -3.30 -4.73 -20.17
CA PRO A 387 -4.45 -4.39 -21.00
C PRO A 387 -5.51 -3.53 -20.32
N PHE A 388 -5.22 -2.82 -19.22
CA PHE A 388 -6.22 -2.12 -18.39
C PHE A 388 -6.59 -0.71 -18.86
N ILE A 389 -6.03 -0.25 -19.98
CA ILE A 389 -6.29 1.07 -20.55
C ILE A 389 -6.63 0.90 -22.03
N VAL A 390 -7.85 1.30 -22.40
CA VAL A 390 -8.36 1.17 -23.76
C VAL A 390 -8.03 2.42 -24.56
N VAL A 391 -7.09 2.28 -25.49
CA VAL A 391 -6.84 3.26 -26.56
C VAL A 391 -7.33 2.66 -27.89
N PRO A 392 -8.39 3.20 -28.51
CA PRO A 392 -8.87 2.74 -29.82
C PRO A 392 -7.79 2.83 -30.91
N GLU A 393 -7.80 1.90 -31.86
CA GLU A 393 -6.82 1.85 -32.96
C GLU A 393 -6.84 3.11 -33.83
N GLU A 394 -8.02 3.73 -33.98
CA GLU A 394 -8.24 4.97 -34.75
C GLU A 394 -7.70 6.24 -34.04
N THR A 395 -7.26 6.14 -32.79
CA THR A 395 -6.84 7.30 -32.00
C THR A 395 -5.46 7.78 -32.45
N THR A 396 -5.37 9.08 -32.76
CA THR A 396 -4.13 9.79 -33.13
C THR A 396 -3.51 10.53 -31.95
N ALA A 397 -2.20 10.75 -31.97
CA ALA A 397 -1.49 11.56 -30.98
C ALA A 397 -2.03 12.99 -30.94
N ALA A 398 -2.40 13.56 -32.09
CA ALA A 398 -3.04 14.90 -32.13
C ALA A 398 -4.39 14.93 -31.39
N SER A 399 -5.21 13.88 -31.52
CA SER A 399 -6.49 13.78 -30.81
C SER A 399 -6.27 13.65 -29.29
N LEU A 400 -5.33 12.79 -28.87
CA LEU A 400 -4.98 12.64 -27.45
C LEU A 400 -4.38 13.93 -26.87
N ALA A 401 -3.56 14.67 -27.63
CA ALA A 401 -3.01 15.94 -27.17
C ALA A 401 -4.09 16.98 -26.83
N SER A 402 -5.23 16.92 -27.52
CA SER A 402 -6.36 17.83 -27.27
C SER A 402 -7.30 17.36 -26.16
N SER A 403 -7.46 16.04 -25.98
CA SER A 403 -8.48 15.44 -25.11
C SER A 403 -7.92 14.94 -23.78
N GLN A 404 -6.73 14.32 -23.81
CA GLN A 404 -6.09 13.63 -22.68
C GLN A 404 -4.56 13.89 -22.70
N PRO A 405 -4.14 15.15 -22.49
CA PRO A 405 -2.74 15.55 -22.63
C PRO A 405 -1.82 14.88 -21.60
N PHE A 406 -2.29 14.59 -20.39
CA PHE A 406 -1.48 13.93 -19.36
C PHE A 406 -1.25 12.45 -19.68
N LEU A 407 -2.29 11.75 -20.16
CA LEU A 407 -2.18 10.39 -20.67
C LEU A 407 -1.21 10.31 -21.85
N LEU A 408 -1.28 11.24 -22.80
CA LEU A 408 -0.33 11.27 -23.91
C LEU A 408 1.10 11.48 -23.40
N LEU A 409 1.32 12.39 -22.46
CA LEU A 409 2.64 12.59 -21.86
C LEU A 409 3.17 11.30 -21.19
N ALA A 410 2.32 10.55 -20.48
CA ALA A 410 2.66 9.26 -19.92
C ALA A 410 3.07 8.25 -21.01
N ILE A 411 2.25 8.11 -22.05
CA ILE A 411 2.49 7.22 -23.21
C ILE A 411 3.84 7.54 -23.86
N LEU A 412 4.08 8.81 -24.20
CA LEU A 412 5.33 9.24 -24.81
C LEU A 412 6.53 8.94 -23.90
N THR A 413 6.40 9.13 -22.59
CA THR A 413 7.46 8.85 -21.62
C THR A 413 7.81 7.37 -21.54
N VAL A 414 6.80 6.49 -21.46
CA VAL A 414 7.04 5.05 -21.28
C VAL A 414 7.47 4.34 -22.56
N SER A 415 7.02 4.82 -23.73
CA SER A 415 7.37 4.21 -25.01
C SER A 415 8.75 4.64 -25.53
N LEU A 416 9.34 5.71 -25.00
CA LEU A 416 10.63 6.27 -25.44
C LEU A 416 11.87 5.52 -24.94
N THR A 417 11.85 4.19 -24.96
CA THR A 417 12.93 3.33 -24.44
C THR A 417 14.24 3.42 -25.23
N ARG A 418 14.18 3.86 -26.51
CA ARG A 418 15.33 3.92 -27.42
C ARG A 418 16.08 5.26 -27.40
N LYS A 419 15.58 6.28 -26.69
CA LYS A 419 16.24 7.59 -26.54
C LYS A 419 16.36 7.95 -25.04
N PRO A 420 17.30 7.35 -24.29
CA PRO A 420 17.31 7.40 -22.81
C PRO A 420 17.41 8.82 -22.23
N LEU A 421 18.22 9.69 -22.84
CA LEU A 421 18.32 11.09 -22.43
C LEU A 421 17.00 11.85 -22.60
N LEU A 422 16.29 11.60 -23.71
CA LEU A 422 15.00 12.26 -23.97
C LEU A 422 13.91 11.67 -23.07
N GLN A 423 13.95 10.35 -22.80
CA GLN A 423 13.09 9.70 -21.82
C GLN A 423 13.27 10.30 -20.42
N LYS A 424 14.51 10.56 -20.01
CA LYS A 424 14.85 11.23 -18.74
C LYS A 424 14.23 12.62 -18.62
N ARG A 425 14.26 13.40 -19.71
CA ARG A 425 13.63 14.73 -19.75
C ARG A 425 12.10 14.68 -19.72
N LEU A 426 11.50 13.72 -20.44
CA LEU A 426 10.05 13.52 -20.41
C LEU A 426 9.56 13.04 -19.04
N ASP A 427 10.32 12.16 -18.38
CA ASP A 427 10.06 11.73 -17.00
C ASP A 427 10.06 12.93 -16.03
N GLU A 428 11.05 13.83 -16.14
CA GLU A 428 11.05 15.06 -15.36
C GLU A 428 9.84 15.94 -15.64
N ARG A 429 9.45 16.11 -16.91
CA ARG A 429 8.27 16.88 -17.29
C ARG A 429 6.99 16.25 -16.73
N PHE A 430 6.83 14.93 -16.85
CA PHE A 430 5.70 14.18 -16.30
C PHE A 430 5.56 14.43 -14.79
N ARG A 431 6.65 14.30 -14.04
CA ARG A 431 6.63 14.53 -12.59
C ARG A 431 6.36 15.98 -12.21
N ARG A 432 6.90 16.96 -12.93
CA ARG A 432 6.62 18.39 -12.69
C ARG A 432 5.14 18.70 -12.88
N VAL A 433 4.56 18.19 -13.96
CA VAL A 433 3.13 18.35 -14.24
C VAL A 433 2.30 17.67 -13.14
N LEU A 434 2.66 16.45 -12.73
CA LEU A 434 1.99 15.77 -11.63
C LEU A 434 2.06 16.57 -10.33
N SER A 435 3.23 17.10 -9.96
CA SER A 435 3.39 17.90 -8.73
C SER A 435 2.63 19.23 -8.80
N GLU A 436 2.62 19.89 -9.95
CA GLU A 436 1.95 21.18 -10.10
C GLU A 436 0.42 20.99 -10.16
N ARG A 437 -0.08 20.11 -11.05
CA ARG A 437 -1.51 19.99 -11.31
C ARG A 437 -2.25 19.16 -10.27
N VAL A 438 -1.71 18.00 -9.93
CA VAL A 438 -2.40 17.06 -9.03
C VAL A 438 -2.10 17.38 -7.57
N ILE A 439 -0.86 17.73 -7.24
CA ILE A 439 -0.47 17.96 -5.83
C ILE A 439 -0.72 19.42 -5.42
N PHE A 440 -0.23 20.39 -6.19
CA PHE A 440 -0.35 21.80 -5.83
C PHE A 440 -1.75 22.36 -6.10
N TYR A 441 -2.29 22.18 -7.32
CA TYR A 441 -3.65 22.64 -7.65
C TYR A 441 -4.77 21.65 -7.26
N GLY A 442 -4.43 20.42 -6.87
CA GLY A 442 -5.44 19.43 -6.46
C GLY A 442 -6.36 18.95 -7.59
N GLU A 443 -5.96 19.09 -8.86
CA GLU A 443 -6.78 18.69 -10.01
C GLU A 443 -7.02 17.17 -10.02
N LYS A 444 -8.25 16.75 -10.35
CA LYS A 444 -8.67 15.34 -10.40
C LYS A 444 -9.41 15.09 -11.71
N SER A 445 -8.95 14.09 -12.48
CA SER A 445 -9.57 13.75 -13.76
C SER A 445 -9.23 12.32 -14.17
N LEU A 446 -10.03 11.75 -15.08
CA LEU A 446 -9.73 10.45 -15.69
C LEU A 446 -8.43 10.47 -16.49
N ASP A 447 -8.04 11.62 -17.05
CA ASP A 447 -6.76 11.79 -17.75
C ASP A 447 -5.58 11.56 -16.80
N TYR A 448 -5.62 12.13 -15.59
CA TYR A 448 -4.60 11.91 -14.57
C TYR A 448 -4.56 10.46 -14.08
N VAL A 449 -5.71 9.83 -13.85
CA VAL A 449 -5.80 8.42 -13.44
C VAL A 449 -5.19 7.51 -14.51
N GLN A 450 -5.59 7.66 -15.77
CA GLN A 450 -5.09 6.83 -16.86
C GLN A 450 -3.59 7.08 -17.11
N GLY A 451 -3.14 8.33 -17.10
CA GLY A 451 -1.73 8.66 -17.28
C GLY A 451 -0.85 8.12 -16.16
N LEU A 452 -1.29 8.23 -14.89
CA LEU A 452 -0.59 7.63 -13.75
C LEU A 452 -0.54 6.11 -13.87
N LEU A 453 -1.64 5.47 -14.27
CA LEU A 453 -1.71 4.03 -14.44
C LEU A 453 -0.79 3.53 -15.56
N VAL A 454 -0.73 4.20 -16.73
CA VAL A 454 0.26 3.92 -17.80
C VAL A 454 1.68 4.08 -17.26
N TYR A 455 1.97 5.22 -16.63
CA TYR A 455 3.31 5.52 -16.14
C TYR A 455 3.78 4.48 -15.11
N MET A 456 2.89 4.03 -14.22
CA MET A 456 3.21 3.01 -13.22
C MET A 456 3.43 1.62 -13.85
N ALA A 457 2.66 1.25 -14.88
CA ALA A 457 2.79 -0.04 -15.56
C ALA A 457 4.13 -0.21 -16.30
N TRP A 458 4.73 0.87 -16.80
CA TRP A 458 6.02 0.87 -17.52
C TRP A 458 7.02 1.88 -16.96
N ARG A 459 7.03 2.06 -15.64
CA ARG A 459 7.88 3.05 -14.98
C ARG A 459 9.34 2.92 -15.40
N PRO A 460 10.04 3.98 -15.84
CA PRO A 460 11.44 3.89 -16.23
C PRO A 460 12.37 3.71 -15.00
N LEU A 461 12.52 2.47 -14.54
CA LEU A 461 13.23 2.14 -13.30
C LEU A 461 14.71 2.59 -13.29
N HIS A 462 15.33 2.71 -14.47
CA HIS A 462 16.74 3.11 -14.63
C HIS A 462 17.04 4.57 -14.37
N ILE A 463 16.05 5.45 -14.45
CA ILE A 463 16.27 6.88 -14.22
C ILE A 463 16.52 7.16 -12.74
N ARG A 464 15.75 6.53 -11.84
CA ARG A 464 15.89 6.68 -10.38
C ARG A 464 15.66 5.34 -9.67
N PRO A 465 16.65 4.44 -9.66
CA PRO A 465 16.48 3.05 -9.23
C PRO A 465 16.34 2.88 -7.71
N LEU A 466 16.78 3.88 -6.93
CA LEU A 466 16.64 3.93 -5.46
C LEU A 466 15.48 4.82 -4.98
N SER A 467 14.72 5.44 -5.90
CA SER A 467 13.65 6.37 -5.52
C SER A 467 12.39 5.63 -5.04
N ARG A 468 11.85 6.07 -3.90
CA ARG A 468 10.59 5.55 -3.31
C ARG A 468 9.33 6.17 -3.92
N GLN A 469 9.47 7.08 -4.90
CA GLN A 469 8.34 7.81 -5.48
C GLN A 469 7.31 6.90 -6.15
N GLY A 470 7.67 5.68 -6.57
CA GLY A 470 6.70 4.73 -7.12
C GLY A 470 5.55 4.41 -6.16
N GLN A 471 5.82 4.27 -4.86
CA GLN A 471 4.77 4.04 -3.86
C GLN A 471 3.91 5.29 -3.65
N GLN A 472 4.51 6.48 -3.66
CA GLN A 472 3.77 7.74 -3.56
C GLN A 472 2.82 7.91 -4.74
N PHE A 473 3.27 7.63 -5.97
CA PHE A 473 2.43 7.70 -7.17
C PHE A 473 1.30 6.67 -7.15
N MET A 474 1.54 5.45 -6.63
CA MET A 474 0.47 4.48 -6.41
C MET A 474 -0.58 4.98 -5.42
N GLN A 475 -0.17 5.60 -4.31
CA GLN A 475 -1.13 6.15 -3.34
C GLN A 475 -1.92 7.33 -3.91
N ILE A 476 -1.27 8.20 -4.71
CA ILE A 476 -1.98 9.25 -5.46
C ILE A 476 -3.01 8.64 -6.42
N LEU A 477 -2.66 7.56 -7.13
CA LEU A 477 -3.57 6.87 -8.03
C LEU A 477 -4.77 6.25 -7.28
N VAL A 478 -4.52 5.53 -6.18
CA VAL A 478 -5.58 4.91 -5.36
C VAL A 478 -6.52 5.95 -4.77
N THR A 479 -5.98 7.03 -4.22
CA THR A 479 -6.78 8.14 -3.66
C THR A 479 -7.60 8.84 -4.75
N MET A 480 -7.02 9.07 -5.93
CA MET A 480 -7.74 9.69 -7.05
C MET A 480 -8.87 8.79 -7.59
N ILE A 481 -8.66 7.48 -7.66
CA ILE A 481 -9.70 6.49 -8.02
C ILE A 481 -10.87 6.54 -7.01
N SER A 482 -10.54 6.64 -5.71
CA SER A 482 -11.53 6.79 -4.64
C SER A 482 -12.30 8.11 -4.75
N ASP A 483 -11.59 9.22 -4.98
CA ASP A 483 -12.20 10.56 -5.11
C ASP A 483 -13.14 10.67 -6.31
N LEU A 484 -12.79 10.01 -7.42
CA LEU A 484 -13.63 9.92 -8.62
C LEU A 484 -14.73 8.85 -8.51
N LYS A 485 -14.85 8.17 -7.37
CA LYS A 485 -15.84 7.11 -7.10
C LYS A 485 -15.86 6.01 -8.15
N LEU A 486 -14.69 5.67 -8.71
CA LEU A 486 -14.61 4.64 -9.74
C LEU A 486 -14.85 3.24 -9.16
N THR A 487 -14.56 3.04 -7.87
CA THR A 487 -14.85 1.81 -7.12
C THR A 487 -16.35 1.56 -6.92
N GLU A 488 -17.18 2.60 -6.90
CA GLU A 488 -18.64 2.49 -6.81
C GLU A 488 -19.27 2.10 -8.18
N ASN A 489 -18.54 2.33 -9.28
CA ASN A 489 -19.04 2.18 -10.65
C ASN A 489 -18.40 1.00 -11.41
N MET A 490 -18.00 -0.07 -10.72
CA MET A 490 -17.36 -1.25 -11.36
C MET A 490 -18.27 -2.03 -12.33
N HIS A 491 -19.56 -1.70 -12.42
CA HIS A 491 -20.46 -2.23 -13.44
C HIS A 491 -20.05 -1.77 -14.85
N ASP A 492 -19.50 -0.56 -14.97
CA ASP A 492 -19.00 -0.02 -16.22
C ASP A 492 -17.60 -0.55 -16.53
N GLN A 493 -17.32 -0.78 -17.82
CA GLN A 493 -16.05 -1.38 -18.25
C GLN A 493 -14.85 -0.48 -17.93
N ALA A 494 -14.88 0.80 -18.29
CA ALA A 494 -13.72 1.68 -18.10
C ALA A 494 -13.31 1.88 -16.61
N PRO A 495 -14.23 2.18 -15.66
CA PRO A 495 -13.89 2.25 -14.24
C PRO A 495 -13.38 0.92 -13.68
N ARG A 496 -13.97 -0.20 -14.10
CA ARG A 496 -13.56 -1.54 -13.69
C ARG A 496 -12.14 -1.86 -14.15
N ASP A 497 -11.82 -1.62 -15.42
CA ASP A 497 -10.50 -1.92 -15.98
C ASP A 497 -9.41 -1.09 -15.28
N ILE A 498 -9.68 0.19 -15.03
CA ILE A 498 -8.81 1.08 -14.25
C ILE A 498 -8.58 0.53 -12.83
N CYS A 499 -9.65 0.13 -12.14
CA CYS A 499 -9.55 -0.43 -10.80
C CYS A 499 -8.75 -1.74 -10.79
N LEU A 500 -9.05 -2.67 -11.71
CA LEU A 500 -8.32 -3.93 -11.85
C LEU A 500 -6.83 -3.69 -12.11
N GLY A 501 -6.48 -2.76 -13.00
CA GLY A 501 -5.11 -2.39 -13.30
C GLY A 501 -4.40 -1.80 -12.09
N CYS A 502 -5.02 -0.83 -11.41
CA CYS A 502 -4.47 -0.18 -10.23
C CYS A 502 -4.22 -1.19 -9.09
N PHE A 503 -5.22 -1.99 -8.75
CA PHE A 503 -5.10 -2.95 -7.66
C PHE A 503 -4.13 -4.09 -8.00
N SER A 504 -4.07 -4.52 -9.27
CA SER A 504 -3.05 -5.49 -9.70
C SER A 504 -1.62 -4.92 -9.59
N LEU A 505 -1.39 -3.65 -9.92
CA LEU A 505 -0.08 -3.02 -9.70
C LEU A 505 0.21 -2.82 -8.21
N SER A 506 -0.79 -2.42 -7.41
CA SER A 506 -0.63 -2.25 -5.96
C SER A 506 -0.23 -3.56 -5.28
N SER A 507 -0.93 -4.66 -5.62
CA SER A 507 -0.65 -6.00 -5.12
C SER A 507 0.76 -6.47 -5.52
N LEU A 508 1.09 -6.39 -6.82
CA LEU A 508 2.41 -6.72 -7.34
C LEU A 508 3.55 -5.97 -6.63
N LEU A 509 3.40 -4.65 -6.47
CA LEU A 509 4.40 -3.83 -5.81
C LEU A 509 4.50 -4.21 -4.33
N SER A 510 3.38 -4.40 -3.63
CA SER A 510 3.37 -4.80 -2.21
C SER A 510 4.16 -6.11 -1.98
N VAL A 511 3.93 -7.11 -2.82
CA VAL A 511 4.68 -8.39 -2.80
C VAL A 511 6.16 -8.16 -3.11
N GLY A 512 6.48 -7.44 -4.19
CA GLY A 512 7.86 -7.19 -4.62
C GLY A 512 8.72 -6.38 -3.63
N PHE A 513 8.11 -5.74 -2.63
CA PHE A 513 8.79 -5.00 -1.57
C PHE A 513 8.75 -5.70 -0.20
N ARG A 514 8.37 -6.97 -0.11
CA ARG A 514 8.18 -7.74 1.15
C ARG A 514 7.28 -7.04 2.17
N ARG A 515 6.32 -6.24 1.71
CA ARG A 515 5.29 -5.70 2.59
C ARG A 515 4.14 -6.68 2.67
N ARG A 516 3.41 -6.68 3.79
CA ARG A 516 2.13 -7.38 3.85
C ARG A 516 1.31 -6.90 2.64
N GLY A 517 0.83 -7.83 1.82
CA GLY A 517 0.02 -7.52 0.64
C GLY A 517 -1.07 -6.53 1.04
N ASP A 518 -1.33 -5.53 0.20
CA ASP A 518 -2.39 -4.56 0.45
C ASP A 518 -3.73 -5.32 0.48
N ASP A 519 -4.20 -5.60 1.69
CA ASP A 519 -5.42 -6.38 1.94
C ASP A 519 -6.64 -5.68 1.33
N VAL A 520 -6.59 -4.36 1.21
CA VAL A 520 -7.64 -3.57 0.57
C VAL A 520 -7.58 -3.79 -0.94
N ALA A 521 -6.40 -3.64 -1.56
CA ALA A 521 -6.23 -3.87 -3.00
C ALA A 521 -6.60 -5.30 -3.43
N TYR A 522 -6.18 -6.31 -2.67
CA TYR A 522 -6.55 -7.69 -2.96
C TYR A 522 -8.04 -7.94 -2.85
N LYS A 523 -8.71 -7.43 -1.80
CA LYS A 523 -10.16 -7.58 -1.64
C LYS A 523 -10.90 -6.98 -2.83
N TYR A 524 -10.53 -5.76 -3.23
CA TYR A 524 -11.13 -5.12 -4.40
C TYR A 524 -10.87 -5.89 -5.70
N LEU A 525 -9.63 -6.34 -5.92
CA LEU A 525 -9.29 -7.15 -7.10
C LEU A 525 -10.13 -8.43 -7.15
N LYS A 526 -10.24 -9.14 -6.03
CA LYS A 526 -11.02 -10.38 -5.91
C LYS A 526 -12.52 -10.14 -6.07
N GLU A 527 -13.05 -9.09 -5.47
CA GLU A 527 -14.46 -8.70 -5.63
C GLU A 527 -14.79 -8.32 -7.07
N ALA A 528 -13.92 -7.59 -7.75
CA ALA A 528 -14.10 -7.18 -9.14
C ALA A 528 -14.10 -8.39 -10.09
N VAL A 529 -13.19 -9.34 -9.91
CA VAL A 529 -13.15 -10.59 -10.70
C VAL A 529 -14.40 -11.44 -10.41
N ASN A 530 -14.78 -11.62 -9.14
CA ASN A 530 -15.99 -12.37 -8.75
C ASN A 530 -17.29 -11.71 -9.24
N ALA A 531 -17.34 -10.38 -9.32
CA ALA A 531 -18.48 -9.66 -9.87
C ALA A 531 -18.66 -9.94 -11.37
N ASN A 532 -17.56 -10.00 -12.13
CA ASN A 532 -17.65 -10.31 -13.56
C ASN A 532 -18.01 -11.78 -13.83
N GLN A 533 -17.47 -12.73 -13.05
CA GLN A 533 -17.87 -14.14 -13.14
C GLN A 533 -19.39 -14.34 -12.98
N ARG A 534 -20.05 -13.51 -12.14
CA ARG A 534 -21.52 -13.52 -11.97
C ARG A 534 -22.29 -12.94 -13.16
N LEU A 535 -21.65 -12.14 -14.01
CA LEU A 535 -22.27 -11.49 -15.17
C LEU A 535 -22.16 -12.32 -16.46
N ASN A 536 -21.49 -13.47 -16.46
CA ASN A 536 -21.31 -14.37 -17.63
C ASN A 536 -20.81 -13.64 -18.90
N GLN A 537 -19.99 -12.60 -18.76
CA GLN A 537 -19.38 -11.92 -19.90
C GLN A 537 -18.21 -12.75 -20.47
N PRO A 538 -17.92 -12.68 -21.78
CA PRO A 538 -16.74 -13.35 -22.34
C PRO A 538 -15.48 -12.91 -21.60
N CYS A 539 -14.61 -13.87 -21.27
CA CYS A 539 -13.44 -13.62 -20.45
C CYS A 539 -12.35 -12.91 -21.27
N ASP A 540 -12.35 -11.58 -21.22
CA ASP A 540 -11.34 -10.74 -21.86
C ASP A 540 -9.94 -10.97 -21.26
N GLU A 541 -8.89 -10.63 -22.03
CA GLU A 541 -7.47 -10.80 -21.65
C GLU A 541 -7.14 -10.18 -20.27
N GLN A 542 -7.79 -9.06 -19.93
CA GLN A 542 -7.66 -8.38 -18.64
C GLN A 542 -8.10 -9.26 -17.45
N PHE A 543 -9.18 -10.02 -17.62
CA PHE A 543 -9.74 -10.86 -16.55
C PHE A 543 -8.90 -12.11 -16.34
N GLN A 544 -8.48 -12.76 -17.43
CA GLN A 544 -7.54 -13.87 -17.38
C GLN A 544 -6.28 -13.50 -16.60
N LEU A 545 -5.74 -12.31 -16.89
CA LEU A 545 -4.54 -11.82 -16.23
C LEU A 545 -4.79 -11.43 -14.76
N SER A 546 -5.98 -10.92 -14.43
CA SER A 546 -6.37 -10.57 -13.06
C SER A 546 -6.64 -11.80 -12.20
N GLU A 547 -7.26 -12.84 -12.75
CA GLU A 547 -7.52 -14.12 -12.09
C GLU A 547 -6.22 -14.83 -11.72
N LEU A 548 -5.29 -14.93 -12.68
CA LEU A 548 -3.95 -15.44 -12.39
C LEU A 548 -3.19 -14.59 -11.37
N HIS A 549 -3.44 -13.27 -11.34
CA HIS A 549 -2.81 -12.39 -10.35
C HIS A 549 -3.38 -12.60 -8.93
N ILE A 550 -4.67 -12.89 -8.80
CA ILE A 550 -5.27 -13.30 -7.52
C ILE A 550 -4.59 -14.57 -7.02
N LEU A 551 -4.41 -15.57 -7.88
CA LEU A 551 -3.73 -16.82 -7.53
C LEU A 551 -2.28 -16.57 -7.09
N PHE A 552 -1.56 -15.71 -7.82
CA PHE A 552 -0.21 -15.27 -7.44
C PHE A 552 -0.19 -14.68 -6.04
N GLU A 553 -1.10 -13.76 -5.75
CA GLU A 553 -1.21 -13.12 -4.45
C GLU A 553 -1.57 -14.11 -3.33
N GLU A 554 -2.43 -15.09 -3.59
CA GLU A 554 -2.79 -16.13 -2.61
C GLU A 554 -1.61 -17.06 -2.27
N ILE A 555 -0.79 -17.41 -3.27
CA ILE A 555 0.46 -18.16 -3.08
C ILE A 555 1.43 -17.34 -2.22
N MET A 556 1.59 -16.05 -2.49
CA MET A 556 2.49 -15.17 -1.75
C MET A 556 2.02 -14.94 -0.30
N ARG A 557 0.72 -14.70 -0.08
CA ARG A 557 0.14 -14.60 1.28
C ARG A 557 0.31 -15.89 2.07
N CYS A 558 0.18 -17.05 1.42
CA CYS A 558 0.38 -18.35 2.06
C CYS A 558 1.78 -18.49 2.67
N GLN A 559 2.81 -17.90 2.04
CA GLN A 559 4.18 -17.88 2.58
C GLN A 559 4.25 -17.10 3.90
N MET A 560 3.53 -15.98 4.01
CA MET A 560 3.55 -15.12 5.20
C MET A 560 2.71 -15.67 6.36
N GLU A 561 1.56 -16.28 6.09
CA GLU A 561 0.62 -16.78 7.12
C GLU A 561 1.07 -18.06 7.82
N SER A 562 1.98 -18.83 7.20
CA SER A 562 2.37 -20.16 7.68
C SER A 562 3.46 -20.14 8.77
N GLY A 563 3.86 -18.96 9.25
CA GLY A 563 4.87 -18.75 10.28
C GLY A 563 4.57 -19.27 11.71
N PRO A 564 3.33 -19.22 12.25
CA PRO A 564 3.09 -19.44 13.69
C PRO A 564 2.63 -20.85 14.10
N LEU A 565 2.65 -21.85 13.20
CA LEU A 565 2.19 -23.21 13.52
C LEU A 565 3.22 -23.96 14.40
N LYS A 566 2.81 -24.31 15.62
CA LYS A 566 3.65 -24.98 16.64
C LYS A 566 4.04 -26.44 16.33
N CYS A 567 3.47 -27.09 15.30
CA CYS A 567 3.72 -28.51 15.00
C CYS A 567 4.19 -28.73 13.53
N PRO A 568 5.40 -29.32 13.31
CA PRO A 568 6.00 -29.49 11.98
C PRO A 568 5.19 -30.40 11.02
N MET A 569 4.66 -31.52 11.53
CA MET A 569 3.92 -32.50 10.70
C MET A 569 2.62 -31.92 10.13
N THR A 570 1.86 -31.17 10.95
CA THR A 570 0.67 -30.44 10.50
C THR A 570 1.01 -29.28 9.55
N LYS A 571 2.21 -28.70 9.66
CA LYS A 571 2.67 -27.63 8.77
C LYS A 571 3.01 -28.19 7.39
N GLN A 572 3.70 -29.33 7.32
CA GLN A 572 4.02 -30.01 6.06
C GLN A 572 2.76 -30.48 5.31
N GLN A 573 1.84 -31.20 5.97
CA GLN A 573 0.60 -31.65 5.34
C GLN A 573 -0.23 -30.49 4.79
N ARG A 574 -0.35 -29.38 5.54
CA ARG A 574 -1.09 -28.20 5.09
C ARG A 574 -0.45 -27.48 3.92
N VAL A 575 0.89 -27.45 3.84
CA VAL A 575 1.61 -26.91 2.69
C VAL A 575 1.36 -27.78 1.45
N GLU A 576 1.39 -29.11 1.60
CA GLU A 576 1.11 -30.05 0.52
C GLU A 576 -0.34 -29.93 0.02
N GLU A 577 -1.33 -29.86 0.92
CA GLU A 577 -2.74 -29.64 0.57
C GLU A 577 -2.95 -28.33 -0.18
N LYS A 578 -2.34 -27.22 0.28
CA LYS A 578 -2.43 -25.93 -0.41
C LYS A 578 -1.74 -25.97 -1.77
N MET A 579 -0.57 -26.63 -1.86
CA MET A 579 0.16 -26.78 -3.12
C MET A 579 -0.70 -27.54 -4.16
N GLU A 580 -1.34 -28.64 -3.77
CA GLU A 580 -2.24 -29.39 -4.65
C GLU A 580 -3.50 -28.59 -5.01
N SER A 581 -4.06 -27.82 -4.07
CA SER A 581 -5.18 -26.90 -4.34
C SER A 581 -4.81 -25.89 -5.43
N PHE A 582 -3.65 -25.21 -5.30
CA PHE A 582 -3.19 -24.23 -6.28
C PHE A 582 -2.86 -24.88 -7.63
N ARG A 583 -2.28 -26.10 -7.65
CA ARG A 583 -2.07 -26.85 -8.89
C ARG A 583 -3.37 -27.17 -9.60
N LEU A 584 -4.39 -27.61 -8.86
CA LEU A 584 -5.69 -27.93 -9.42
C LEU A 584 -6.36 -26.68 -10.01
N GLU A 585 -6.32 -25.56 -9.29
CA GLU A 585 -6.87 -24.28 -9.77
C GLU A 585 -6.18 -23.81 -11.05
N LEU A 586 -4.84 -23.91 -11.11
CA LEU A 586 -4.08 -23.58 -12.32
C LEU A 586 -4.42 -24.51 -13.49
N GLN A 587 -4.60 -25.82 -13.24
CA GLN A 587 -5.02 -26.79 -14.26
C GLN A 587 -6.45 -26.52 -14.75
N ILE A 588 -7.36 -26.12 -13.87
CA ILE A 588 -8.72 -25.70 -14.24
C ILE A 588 -8.63 -24.48 -15.14
N PHE A 589 -7.85 -23.47 -14.75
CA PHE A 589 -7.62 -22.28 -15.56
C PHE A 589 -7.07 -22.65 -16.95
N GLU A 590 -6.03 -23.48 -17.03
CA GLU A 590 -5.46 -23.97 -18.30
C GLU A 590 -6.47 -24.75 -19.14
N ARG A 591 -7.43 -25.46 -18.52
CA ARG A 591 -8.47 -26.19 -19.25
C ARG A 591 -9.57 -25.29 -19.76
N VAL A 592 -9.97 -24.28 -18.98
CA VAL A 592 -11.01 -23.30 -19.32
C VAL A 592 -10.52 -22.31 -20.37
N HIS A 593 -9.25 -21.90 -20.27
CA HIS A 593 -8.60 -20.92 -21.14
C HIS A 593 -7.55 -21.54 -22.09
N GLY A 594 -7.62 -22.86 -22.30
CA GLY A 594 -6.65 -23.66 -23.04
C GLY A 594 -6.42 -23.25 -24.50
N PRO A 595 -5.32 -23.70 -25.12
CA PRO A 595 -4.63 -22.96 -26.16
C PRO A 595 -5.41 -22.96 -27.48
N SER A 596 -5.81 -21.77 -27.95
CA SER A 596 -5.68 -21.51 -29.38
C SER A 596 -4.18 -21.49 -29.68
N THR A 597 -3.74 -22.37 -30.57
CA THR A 597 -2.36 -22.59 -31.00
C THR A 597 -1.80 -21.42 -31.83
N ASN A 598 -1.89 -20.20 -31.29
CA ASN A 598 -1.32 -19.02 -31.92
C ASN A 598 -0.35 -18.34 -30.96
N THR A 599 0.88 -18.19 -31.42
CA THR A 599 1.92 -17.30 -30.89
C THR A 599 1.52 -15.84 -31.07
N ASN A 600 0.31 -15.47 -30.63
CA ASN A 600 -0.14 -14.09 -30.65
C ASN A 600 0.47 -13.35 -29.45
N ILE A 601 0.94 -12.12 -29.66
CA ILE A 601 1.61 -11.28 -28.63
C ILE A 601 0.73 -11.19 -27.37
N HIS A 602 -0.58 -11.14 -27.56
CA HIS A 602 -1.63 -11.14 -26.53
C HIS A 602 -1.58 -12.31 -25.54
N THR A 603 -1.01 -13.45 -25.92
CA THR A 603 -0.93 -14.65 -25.06
C THR A 603 0.35 -14.73 -24.22
N VAL A 604 1.36 -13.91 -24.54
CA VAL A 604 2.68 -13.94 -23.88
C VAL A 604 2.58 -13.60 -22.38
N PRO A 605 1.90 -12.51 -21.95
CA PRO A 605 1.84 -12.14 -20.53
C PRO A 605 1.14 -13.19 -19.67
N VAL A 606 0.07 -13.79 -20.20
CA VAL A 606 -0.67 -14.88 -19.54
C VAL A 606 0.23 -16.10 -19.38
N ARG A 607 0.94 -16.51 -20.44
CA ARG A 607 1.87 -17.66 -20.40
C ARG A 607 3.07 -17.43 -19.49
N LEU A 608 3.62 -16.21 -19.45
CA LEU A 608 4.70 -15.84 -18.53
C LEU A 608 4.24 -15.93 -17.08
N LEU A 609 3.08 -15.34 -16.76
CA LEU A 609 2.50 -15.39 -15.41
C LEU A 609 2.19 -16.82 -14.99
N LEU A 610 1.60 -17.62 -15.89
CA LEU A 610 1.30 -19.02 -15.64
C LEU A 610 2.55 -19.85 -15.36
N SER A 611 3.61 -19.67 -16.16
CA SER A 611 4.89 -20.34 -15.94
C SER A 611 5.53 -19.90 -14.61
N SER A 612 5.43 -18.61 -14.27
CA SER A 612 5.91 -18.07 -12.99
C SER A 612 5.15 -18.66 -11.79
N LEU A 613 3.83 -18.82 -11.89
CA LEU A 613 2.99 -19.46 -10.87
C LEU A 613 3.41 -20.90 -10.61
N LYS A 614 3.67 -21.70 -11.65
CA LYS A 614 4.14 -23.10 -11.51
C LYS A 614 5.42 -23.18 -10.68
N VAL A 615 6.38 -22.29 -10.93
CA VAL A 615 7.61 -22.20 -10.14
C VAL A 615 7.31 -21.84 -8.69
N HIS A 616 6.50 -20.80 -8.44
CA HIS A 616 6.21 -20.36 -7.07
C HIS A 616 5.43 -21.41 -6.26
N ILE A 617 4.53 -22.16 -6.89
CA ILE A 617 3.85 -23.32 -6.27
C ILE A 617 4.87 -24.39 -5.90
N ALA A 618 5.78 -24.74 -6.82
CA ALA A 618 6.83 -25.75 -6.57
C ALA A 618 7.86 -25.30 -5.50
N LEU A 619 8.02 -23.99 -5.29
CA LEU A 619 8.93 -23.41 -4.31
C LEU A 619 8.36 -23.37 -2.87
N LEU A 620 7.03 -23.48 -2.71
CA LEU A 620 6.36 -23.37 -1.39
C LEU A 620 6.97 -24.24 -0.28
N PRO A 621 7.35 -25.52 -0.51
CA PRO A 621 7.97 -26.35 0.51
C PRO A 621 9.26 -25.73 1.05
N PHE A 622 10.11 -25.18 0.18
CA PHE A 622 11.42 -24.61 0.54
C PHE A 622 11.33 -23.28 1.30
N ARG A 623 10.26 -22.51 1.09
CA ARG A 623 10.07 -21.22 1.78
C ARG A 623 9.32 -21.33 3.10
N ILE A 624 8.47 -22.34 3.27
CA ILE A 624 7.61 -22.49 4.45
C ILE A 624 8.18 -23.49 5.45
N LEU A 625 8.75 -24.59 4.96
CA LEU A 625 9.31 -25.65 5.79
C LEU A 625 10.81 -25.35 5.95
N ASP A 626 11.18 -24.81 7.11
CA ASP A 626 12.58 -24.62 7.48
C ASP A 626 13.28 -25.99 7.44
N PRO A 627 14.32 -26.20 6.62
CA PRO A 627 15.06 -27.46 6.54
C PRO A 627 15.98 -27.61 7.75
N GLY A 628 15.41 -27.65 8.95
CA GLY A 628 16.14 -27.95 10.18
C GLY A 628 16.53 -29.43 10.25
N PRO A 629 17.69 -29.77 10.85
CA PRO A 629 18.24 -31.13 10.88
C PRO A 629 17.35 -32.16 11.61
N SER A 630 16.34 -31.71 12.36
CA SER A 630 15.44 -32.57 13.14
C SER A 630 14.06 -32.81 12.50
N SER A 631 13.77 -32.25 11.32
CA SER A 631 12.41 -32.24 10.75
C SER A 631 12.30 -32.67 9.28
N ILE A 632 13.27 -33.40 8.71
CA ILE A 632 13.19 -33.90 7.33
C ILE A 632 12.82 -35.40 7.34
N PRO A 633 11.52 -35.76 7.39
CA PRO A 633 11.12 -37.12 7.10
C PRO A 633 11.20 -37.31 5.57
N ASN A 634 12.17 -38.11 5.13
CA ASN A 634 12.39 -38.57 3.75
C ASN A 634 13.19 -37.62 2.82
N LEU A 635 14.51 -37.84 2.78
CA LEU A 635 15.48 -37.12 1.97
C LEU A 635 15.24 -37.26 0.46
N ASP A 636 14.82 -38.44 -0.02
CA ASP A 636 14.57 -38.68 -1.45
C ASP A 636 13.43 -37.80 -1.95
N ARG A 637 12.37 -37.68 -1.14
CA ARG A 637 11.23 -36.81 -1.42
C ARG A 637 11.62 -35.33 -1.51
N PHE A 638 12.60 -34.89 -0.72
CA PHE A 638 13.10 -33.51 -0.74
C PHE A 638 13.91 -33.22 -2.01
N VAL A 639 14.74 -34.16 -2.46
CA VAL A 639 15.46 -34.08 -3.75
C VAL A 639 14.48 -34.10 -4.93
N ASP A 640 13.43 -34.93 -4.88
CA ASP A 640 12.38 -34.96 -5.91
C ASP A 640 11.64 -33.63 -6.01
N GLN A 641 11.29 -33.02 -4.88
CA GLN A 641 10.68 -31.68 -4.83
C GLN A 641 11.62 -30.62 -5.42
N GLY A 642 12.92 -30.69 -5.10
CA GLY A 642 13.93 -29.77 -5.64
C GLY A 642 14.06 -29.92 -7.15
N THR A 643 14.07 -31.17 -7.64
CA THR A 643 14.15 -31.50 -9.06
C THR A 643 12.92 -31.04 -9.83
N SER A 644 11.72 -31.20 -9.25
CA SER A 644 10.48 -30.67 -9.82
C SER A 644 10.53 -29.15 -9.92
N CYS A 645 10.94 -28.44 -8.86
CA CYS A 645 11.04 -26.98 -8.90
C CYS A 645 12.10 -26.48 -9.90
N ALA A 646 13.27 -27.13 -9.95
CA ALA A 646 14.30 -26.84 -10.95
C ALA A 646 13.81 -27.06 -12.38
N THR A 647 12.94 -28.05 -12.60
CA THR A 647 12.31 -28.30 -13.91
C THR A 647 11.36 -27.17 -14.30
N GLU A 648 10.52 -26.69 -13.39
CA GLU A 648 9.63 -25.54 -13.67
C GLU A 648 10.43 -24.25 -13.94
N ILE A 649 11.51 -24.02 -13.18
CA ILE A 649 12.42 -22.88 -13.40
C ILE A 649 13.03 -22.97 -14.80
N ARG A 650 13.53 -24.15 -15.16
CA ARG A 650 14.08 -24.42 -16.50
C ARG A 650 13.06 -24.11 -17.59
N SER A 651 11.83 -24.62 -17.46
CA SER A 651 10.75 -24.38 -18.42
C SER A 651 10.39 -22.90 -18.54
N PHE A 652 10.40 -22.14 -17.44
CA PHE A 652 10.23 -20.69 -17.48
C PHE A 652 11.33 -20.02 -18.30
N PHE A 653 12.61 -20.31 -18.04
CA PHE A 653 13.72 -19.71 -18.78
C PHE A 653 13.76 -20.13 -20.25
N GLU A 654 13.47 -21.39 -20.56
CA GLU A 654 13.34 -21.86 -21.94
C GLU A 654 12.25 -21.10 -22.69
N TYR A 655 11.07 -20.91 -22.08
CA TYR A 655 10.01 -20.12 -22.69
C TYR A 655 10.40 -18.63 -22.81
N PHE A 656 10.91 -18.02 -21.74
CA PHE A 656 11.32 -16.62 -21.72
C PHE A 656 12.40 -16.31 -22.76
N LEU A 657 13.37 -17.22 -22.92
CA LEU A 657 14.40 -17.14 -23.95
C LEU A 657 13.90 -17.61 -25.34
N SER A 658 12.76 -18.28 -25.46
CA SER A 658 12.17 -18.53 -26.78
C SER A 658 11.57 -17.27 -27.41
N LEU A 659 11.21 -16.28 -26.59
CA LEU A 659 10.65 -15.00 -27.03
C LEU A 659 11.64 -14.20 -27.90
N SER A 660 11.10 -13.45 -28.86
CA SER A 660 11.91 -12.59 -29.73
C SER A 660 12.45 -11.39 -28.95
N GLN A 661 13.68 -10.97 -29.23
CA GLN A 661 14.34 -9.90 -28.47
C GLN A 661 13.55 -8.58 -28.50
N GLY A 662 12.83 -8.30 -29.59
CA GLY A 662 11.99 -7.11 -29.72
C GLY A 662 10.82 -7.05 -28.72
N GLN A 663 10.36 -8.19 -28.18
CA GLN A 663 9.27 -8.22 -27.21
C GLN A 663 9.67 -7.68 -25.84
N TYR A 664 10.95 -7.75 -25.47
CA TYR A 664 11.40 -7.30 -24.13
C TYR A 664 11.23 -5.79 -23.94
N ILE A 665 11.15 -5.03 -25.04
CA ILE A 665 10.89 -3.58 -25.05
C ILE A 665 9.44 -3.28 -24.65
N LEU A 666 8.55 -4.26 -24.82
CA LEU A 666 7.12 -4.12 -24.52
C LEU A 666 6.76 -4.51 -23.08
N PHE A 667 7.68 -5.17 -22.38
CA PHE A 667 7.45 -5.71 -21.05
C PHE A 667 7.09 -4.63 -20.04
N SER A 668 6.02 -4.89 -19.31
CA SER A 668 5.59 -4.08 -18.18
C SER A 668 6.46 -4.37 -16.95
N VAL A 669 6.30 -3.55 -15.91
CA VAL A 669 6.92 -3.77 -14.60
C VAL A 669 6.56 -5.16 -14.06
N ARG A 670 5.38 -5.71 -14.38
CA ARG A 670 4.97 -7.07 -14.00
C ARG A 670 5.86 -8.15 -14.59
N ASP A 671 6.12 -8.08 -15.88
CA ASP A 671 6.91 -9.10 -16.58
C ASP A 671 8.36 -9.08 -16.09
N TRP A 672 8.89 -7.88 -15.85
CA TRP A 672 10.19 -7.71 -15.20
C TRP A 672 10.19 -8.24 -13.77
N CYS A 673 9.17 -7.95 -12.95
CA CYS A 673 9.03 -8.52 -11.61
C CYS A 673 9.05 -10.06 -11.64
N GLN A 674 8.31 -10.68 -12.57
CA GLN A 674 8.27 -12.14 -12.68
C GLN A 674 9.67 -12.71 -12.93
N LEU A 675 10.39 -12.19 -13.92
CA LEU A 675 11.77 -12.62 -14.18
C LEU A 675 12.65 -12.52 -12.92
N ILE A 676 12.55 -11.40 -12.20
CA ILE A 676 13.31 -11.15 -10.97
C ILE A 676 12.96 -12.18 -9.88
N LEU A 677 11.68 -12.42 -9.65
CA LEU A 677 11.19 -13.38 -8.67
C LEU A 677 11.59 -14.82 -9.00
N ILE A 678 11.70 -15.18 -10.27
CA ILE A 678 12.18 -16.49 -10.71
C ILE A 678 13.70 -16.63 -10.55
N ILE A 679 14.48 -15.58 -10.81
CA ILE A 679 15.91 -15.56 -10.50
C ILE A 679 16.14 -15.73 -9.00
N SER A 680 15.31 -15.07 -8.17
CA SER A 680 15.32 -15.22 -6.71
C SER A 680 14.97 -16.66 -6.31
N ALA A 681 13.89 -17.23 -6.85
CA ALA A 681 13.49 -18.62 -6.59
C ALA A 681 14.59 -19.63 -6.95
N ALA A 682 15.28 -19.44 -8.08
CA ALA A 682 16.41 -20.27 -8.46
C ALA A 682 17.57 -20.15 -7.46
N SER A 683 17.80 -18.94 -6.93
CA SER A 683 18.83 -18.69 -5.93
C SER A 683 18.54 -19.39 -4.60
N ASP A 684 17.28 -19.40 -4.16
CA ASP A 684 16.84 -20.08 -2.95
C ASP A 684 17.21 -21.57 -2.98
N ILE A 685 17.08 -22.23 -4.14
CA ILE A 685 17.41 -23.65 -4.33
C ILE A 685 18.92 -23.85 -4.50
N CYS A 686 19.58 -23.02 -5.32
CA CYS A 686 21.00 -23.17 -5.63
C CYS A 686 21.93 -22.90 -4.45
N PHE A 687 21.50 -22.10 -3.47
CA PHE A 687 22.34 -21.66 -2.35
C PHE A 687 21.76 -21.94 -0.96
N LEU A 688 20.77 -22.83 -0.86
CA LEU A 688 20.23 -23.28 0.42
C LEU A 688 21.37 -23.84 1.31
N PRO A 689 21.52 -23.39 2.58
CA PRO A 689 22.65 -23.74 3.44
C PRO A 689 22.86 -25.26 3.60
N SER A 690 24.08 -25.71 3.33
CA SER A 690 24.43 -27.15 3.25
C SER A 690 24.92 -27.77 4.55
N SER A 691 24.85 -27.09 5.70
CA SER A 691 25.55 -27.47 6.95
C SER A 691 25.13 -28.81 7.55
N SER A 692 24.10 -29.48 7.02
CA SER A 692 23.67 -30.83 7.40
C SER A 692 23.02 -31.64 6.26
N MET A 693 23.31 -31.34 4.99
CA MET A 693 22.67 -31.98 3.83
C MET A 693 23.48 -33.14 3.23
N SER A 694 22.79 -34.11 2.61
CA SER A 694 23.37 -35.31 1.98
C SER A 694 24.22 -35.00 0.73
N PRO A 695 25.22 -35.83 0.38
CA PRO A 695 25.99 -35.73 -0.87
C PRO A 695 25.12 -35.65 -2.13
N ILE A 696 23.96 -36.30 -2.15
CA ILE A 696 23.01 -36.30 -3.28
C ILE A 696 22.44 -34.90 -3.52
N TRP A 697 22.13 -34.17 -2.44
CA TRP A 697 21.61 -32.80 -2.53
C TRP A 697 22.68 -31.84 -3.06
N ASN A 698 23.93 -32.01 -2.63
CA ASN A 698 25.04 -31.19 -3.11
C ASN A 698 25.29 -31.40 -4.62
N ASP A 699 25.24 -32.64 -5.11
CA ASP A 699 25.34 -32.93 -6.55
C ASP A 699 24.19 -32.31 -7.35
N PHE A 700 22.95 -32.40 -6.83
CA PHE A 700 21.80 -31.71 -7.40
C PHE A 700 22.00 -30.19 -7.45
N GLN A 701 22.42 -29.55 -6.36
CA GLN A 701 22.67 -28.10 -6.31
C GLN A 701 23.74 -27.67 -7.31
N ILE A 702 24.84 -28.43 -7.44
CA ILE A 702 25.92 -28.13 -8.40
C ILE A 702 25.38 -28.18 -9.84
N LYS A 703 24.60 -29.22 -10.18
CA LYS A 703 23.99 -29.36 -11.52
C LYS A 703 22.96 -28.26 -11.81
N THR A 704 22.11 -27.92 -10.84
CA THR A 704 21.12 -26.85 -11.00
C THR A 704 21.81 -25.49 -11.13
N ARG A 705 22.87 -25.22 -10.34
CA ARG A 705 23.65 -23.98 -10.42
C ARG A 705 24.34 -23.82 -11.78
N SER A 706 24.96 -24.88 -12.31
CA SER A 706 25.60 -24.84 -13.62
C SER A 706 24.59 -24.66 -14.76
N GLY A 707 23.42 -25.32 -14.69
CA GLY A 707 22.32 -25.11 -15.63
C GLY A 707 21.78 -23.67 -15.59
N MET A 708 21.58 -23.12 -14.39
CA MET A 708 21.11 -21.74 -14.21
C MET A 708 22.12 -20.72 -14.76
N LEU A 709 23.42 -20.96 -14.59
CA LEU A 709 24.48 -20.09 -15.13
C LEU A 709 24.33 -19.90 -16.65
N ILE A 710 24.07 -20.97 -17.40
CA ILE A 710 23.88 -20.92 -18.86
C ILE A 710 22.69 -20.02 -19.24
N TYR A 711 21.58 -20.12 -18.50
CA TYR A 711 20.40 -19.29 -18.74
C TYR A 711 20.67 -17.82 -18.43
N LEU A 712 21.34 -17.53 -17.32
CA LEU A 712 21.71 -16.17 -16.92
C LEU A 712 22.71 -15.54 -17.90
N GLU A 713 23.68 -16.29 -18.41
CA GLU A 713 24.65 -15.82 -19.42
C GLU A 713 23.93 -15.52 -20.75
N SER A 714 23.04 -16.43 -21.17
CA SER A 714 22.22 -16.23 -22.38
C SER A 714 21.33 -15.00 -22.26
N LEU A 715 20.74 -14.77 -21.08
CA LEU A 715 19.93 -13.60 -20.77
C LEU A 715 20.78 -12.32 -20.77
N SER A 716 21.94 -12.32 -20.11
CA SER A 716 22.86 -11.17 -20.09
C SER A 716 23.30 -10.79 -21.51
N HIS A 717 23.65 -11.78 -22.34
CA HIS A 717 24.01 -11.54 -23.75
C HIS A 717 22.86 -10.90 -24.55
N ARG A 718 21.62 -11.38 -24.38
CA ARG A 718 20.44 -10.80 -25.06
C ARG A 718 20.14 -9.38 -24.62
N ILE A 719 20.15 -9.14 -23.31
CA ILE A 719 19.88 -7.81 -22.74
C ILE A 719 20.97 -6.82 -23.16
N SER A 720 22.24 -7.25 -23.17
CA SER A 720 23.35 -6.45 -23.66
C SER A 720 23.17 -6.00 -25.12
N ARG A 721 22.56 -6.83 -25.97
CA ARG A 721 22.29 -6.48 -27.39
C ARG A 721 21.10 -5.55 -27.56
N LEU A 722 20.20 -5.48 -26.58
CA LEU A 722 19.02 -4.62 -26.60
C LEU A 722 19.33 -3.20 -26.11
N SER A 723 20.29 -3.07 -25.20
CA SER A 723 20.82 -1.78 -24.76
C SER A 723 21.28 -0.94 -25.94
N VAL A 724 20.78 0.29 -26.02
CA VAL A 724 21.24 1.30 -26.99
C VAL A 724 22.34 2.18 -26.40
N THR A 725 22.52 2.12 -25.09
CA THR A 725 23.49 2.90 -24.32
C THR A 725 24.91 2.51 -24.69
N LYS A 726 25.75 3.50 -25.01
CA LYS A 726 27.22 3.36 -25.07
C LYS A 726 27.88 3.83 -23.78
N ALA A 727 29.11 3.39 -23.52
CA ALA A 727 29.87 3.81 -22.34
C ALA A 727 29.95 5.34 -22.25
N GLY A 728 29.50 5.90 -21.12
CA GLY A 728 29.44 7.35 -20.85
C GLY A 728 28.16 8.07 -21.30
N GLU A 729 27.21 7.38 -21.95
CA GLU A 729 25.89 7.94 -22.28
C GLU A 729 24.86 7.67 -21.18
N THR A 730 23.69 8.31 -21.25
CA THR A 730 22.61 8.09 -20.27
C THR A 730 22.13 6.65 -20.35
N PRO A 731 22.19 5.88 -19.25
CA PRO A 731 21.90 4.45 -19.28
C PRO A 731 20.41 4.17 -19.47
N ASP A 732 20.10 3.19 -20.31
CA ASP A 732 18.76 2.65 -20.51
C ASP A 732 18.44 1.50 -19.54
N VAL A 733 17.20 1.01 -19.59
CA VAL A 733 16.72 -0.07 -18.72
C VAL A 733 17.49 -1.37 -18.92
N PHE A 734 17.89 -1.70 -20.14
CA PHE A 734 18.64 -2.93 -20.44
C PHE A 734 20.08 -2.82 -19.96
N PHE A 735 20.71 -1.64 -20.04
CA PHE A 735 22.03 -1.40 -19.47
C PHE A 735 22.04 -1.60 -17.95
N MET A 736 21.01 -1.09 -17.26
CA MET A 736 20.84 -1.36 -15.83
C MET A 736 20.68 -2.86 -15.59
N PHE A 737 19.70 -3.52 -16.22
CA PHE A 737 19.44 -4.95 -16.00
C PHE A 737 20.66 -5.83 -16.27
N LYS A 738 21.44 -5.53 -17.33
CA LYS A 738 22.72 -6.20 -17.61
C LYS A 738 23.68 -6.04 -16.43
N SER A 739 23.88 -4.82 -15.95
CA SER A 739 24.79 -4.55 -14.82
C SER A 739 24.38 -5.31 -13.55
N VAL A 740 23.08 -5.42 -13.28
CA VAL A 740 22.60 -6.22 -12.15
C VAL A 740 22.82 -7.73 -12.42
N LEU A 741 22.59 -8.21 -13.65
CA LEU A 741 22.84 -9.62 -14.03
C LEU A 741 24.31 -10.00 -13.92
N ASP A 742 25.24 -9.13 -14.30
CA ASP A 742 26.67 -9.39 -14.21
C ASP A 742 27.10 -9.63 -12.75
N ILE A 743 26.51 -8.89 -11.80
CA ILE A 743 26.73 -9.09 -10.37
C ILE A 743 26.13 -10.42 -9.90
N VAL A 744 24.94 -10.81 -10.38
CA VAL A 744 24.36 -12.13 -10.07
C VAL A 744 25.20 -13.26 -10.64
N LEU A 745 25.61 -13.16 -11.91
CA LEU A 745 26.43 -14.13 -12.62
C LEU A 745 27.70 -14.46 -11.85
N SER A 746 28.38 -13.44 -11.30
CA SER A 746 29.59 -13.63 -10.48
C SER A 746 29.39 -14.57 -9.29
N LYS A 747 28.16 -14.67 -8.75
CA LYS A 747 27.82 -15.55 -7.63
C LYS A 747 27.50 -16.97 -8.05
N TYR A 748 27.00 -17.15 -9.28
CA TYR A 748 26.74 -18.47 -9.86
C TYR A 748 28.00 -19.09 -10.48
N ALA A 749 28.97 -18.27 -10.91
CA ALA A 749 30.26 -18.74 -11.39
C ALA A 749 30.99 -19.56 -10.29
N PRO A 750 31.65 -20.68 -10.63
CA PRO A 750 32.40 -21.47 -9.65
C PRO A 750 33.50 -20.60 -9.01
N THR A 751 33.59 -20.59 -7.68
CA THR A 751 34.67 -19.92 -6.97
C THR A 751 35.98 -20.57 -7.37
N SER A 752 36.84 -19.85 -8.09
CA SER A 752 38.19 -20.28 -8.38
C SER A 752 38.98 -20.37 -7.07
N GLY A 753 39.21 -21.59 -6.57
CA GLY A 753 40.03 -21.82 -5.38
C GLY A 753 39.97 -23.26 -4.88
N ASP A 754 40.68 -24.16 -5.56
CA ASP A 754 41.51 -25.24 -4.96
C ASP A 754 42.00 -26.16 -6.09
N SER A 755 43.06 -25.73 -6.75
CA SER A 755 43.85 -26.56 -7.67
C SER A 755 45.31 -26.22 -7.50
N SER A 756 45.85 -26.44 -6.30
CA SER A 756 47.29 -26.52 -6.04
C SER A 756 47.59 -27.10 -4.66
N ALA A 757 47.20 -28.35 -4.41
CA ALA A 757 47.79 -29.15 -3.33
C ALA A 757 47.77 -30.64 -3.68
N LEU A 758 48.59 -31.05 -4.65
CA LEU A 758 49.02 -32.44 -4.83
C LEU A 758 50.37 -32.46 -5.56
N THR A 759 51.43 -32.10 -4.84
CA THR A 759 52.77 -32.62 -5.11
C THR A 759 53.50 -32.84 -3.79
N SER A 760 53.79 -34.11 -3.54
CA SER A 760 54.68 -34.62 -2.49
C SER A 760 56.10 -34.08 -2.64
N THR A 761 56.76 -33.66 -1.55
CA THR A 761 57.95 -34.31 -0.94
C THR A 761 58.71 -33.42 0.08
N SER A 762 59.01 -34.03 1.23
CA SER A 762 60.20 -33.90 2.10
C SER A 762 60.69 -32.53 2.66
N SER A 763 60.64 -32.48 4.00
CA SER A 763 61.74 -32.20 4.95
C SER A 763 62.24 -30.77 5.25
N ARG A 764 62.21 -30.49 6.56
CA ARG A 764 63.15 -29.72 7.42
C ARG A 764 63.27 -28.20 7.26
N GLY A 765 63.05 -27.50 8.38
CA GLY A 765 63.83 -26.32 8.78
C GLY A 765 63.01 -25.12 9.28
N ASN A 766 62.89 -24.97 10.60
CA ASN A 766 62.79 -23.65 11.27
C ASN A 766 64.20 -23.00 11.30
N PRO A 767 64.43 -21.70 11.64
CA PRO A 767 63.50 -20.67 12.16
C PRO A 767 63.71 -19.20 11.66
N SER A 768 62.85 -18.28 12.17
CA SER A 768 63.16 -16.94 12.72
C SER A 768 63.01 -15.63 11.91
N VAL A 769 62.24 -14.69 12.51
CA VAL A 769 62.39 -13.21 12.58
C VAL A 769 61.94 -12.43 11.32
N ARG A 770 61.02 -11.45 11.36
CA ARG A 770 61.00 -10.20 12.15
C ARG A 770 59.60 -9.53 12.10
N GLU A 771 59.13 -9.03 13.23
CA GLU A 771 57.99 -8.11 13.36
C GLU A 771 58.33 -6.71 12.83
N GLU A 772 57.38 -6.05 12.15
CA GLU A 772 57.20 -4.60 12.23
C GLU A 772 55.70 -4.25 12.36
N PRO A 773 55.33 -3.27 13.22
CA PRO A 773 53.95 -2.99 13.59
C PRO A 773 53.35 -1.79 12.82
N GLY A 774 52.03 -1.82 12.61
CA GLY A 774 51.25 -0.61 12.40
C GLY A 774 50.44 -0.57 11.11
N ARG A 775 49.21 -1.09 11.16
CA ARG A 775 48.03 -0.47 10.54
C ARG A 775 46.78 -1.06 11.17
N ASP A 776 46.05 -0.22 11.88
CA ASP A 776 44.76 -0.51 12.49
C ASP A 776 43.80 -1.11 11.46
N VAL A 777 43.56 -2.41 11.55
CA VAL A 777 42.41 -3.05 10.92
C VAL A 777 41.26 -2.88 11.90
N ALA A 778 40.48 -1.83 11.68
CA ALA A 778 39.17 -1.68 12.30
C ALA A 778 38.37 -2.97 12.05
N ALA A 779 37.93 -3.59 13.14
CA ALA A 779 37.08 -4.75 13.14
C ALA A 779 35.88 -4.53 12.20
N ILE A 780 35.83 -5.29 11.11
CA ILE A 780 34.64 -5.37 10.27
C ILE A 780 33.61 -6.14 11.10
N SER A 781 32.73 -5.36 11.73
CA SER A 781 31.45 -5.81 12.24
C SER A 781 30.75 -6.69 11.21
N SER A 782 30.37 -7.89 11.62
CA SER A 782 29.53 -8.82 10.86
C SER A 782 28.15 -8.19 10.60
N THR A 783 28.02 -7.43 9.52
CA THR A 783 26.72 -6.95 9.04
C THR A 783 26.08 -7.95 8.08
N LEU A 784 24.80 -8.25 8.29
CA LEU A 784 23.95 -9.14 7.51
C LEU A 784 24.12 -8.90 6.00
N SER A 785 24.59 -9.90 5.26
CA SER A 785 24.86 -9.78 3.82
C SER A 785 23.63 -10.18 2.99
N THR A 786 22.80 -9.20 2.63
CA THR A 786 21.84 -9.38 1.52
C THR A 786 22.62 -9.62 0.23
N ARG A 787 22.21 -10.58 -0.61
CA ARG A 787 22.91 -10.85 -1.88
C ARG A 787 22.38 -10.03 -3.05
N CYS A 788 21.36 -9.18 -2.84
CA CYS A 788 20.85 -8.25 -3.83
C CYS A 788 21.86 -7.11 -4.07
N PRO A 789 22.32 -6.88 -5.32
CA PRO A 789 23.27 -5.80 -5.65
C PRO A 789 22.78 -4.38 -5.31
N MET A 790 21.46 -4.20 -5.29
CA MET A 790 20.81 -2.92 -5.01
C MET A 790 20.69 -2.64 -3.50
N VAL A 791 20.65 -3.67 -2.66
CA VAL A 791 20.47 -3.55 -1.20
C VAL A 791 21.82 -3.58 -0.48
N ASN A 792 22.77 -4.39 -0.97
CA ASN A 792 24.12 -4.44 -0.42
C ASN A 792 25.05 -3.31 -0.93
N GLY A 793 24.52 -2.41 -1.78
CA GLY A 793 25.25 -1.28 -2.33
C GLY A 793 26.19 -1.60 -3.48
N SER A 794 26.38 -2.88 -3.87
CA SER A 794 27.32 -3.28 -4.93
C SER A 794 27.00 -2.66 -6.30
N ILE A 795 25.75 -2.28 -6.55
CA ILE A 795 25.38 -1.56 -7.78
C ILE A 795 26.12 -0.22 -7.92
N ARG A 796 26.51 0.41 -6.80
CA ARG A 796 27.23 1.70 -6.81
C ARG A 796 28.62 1.58 -7.41
N GLU A 797 29.15 0.37 -7.49
CA GLU A 797 30.46 0.03 -8.06
C GLU A 797 30.34 -0.47 -9.52
N SER A 798 29.14 -0.41 -10.11
CA SER A 798 28.89 -0.87 -11.48
C SER A 798 29.04 0.25 -12.52
N GLU A 799 29.33 -0.15 -13.77
CA GLU A 799 29.39 0.75 -14.93
C GLU A 799 28.08 1.55 -15.12
N PHE A 800 26.93 0.98 -14.74
CA PHE A 800 25.64 1.66 -14.74
C PHE A 800 25.62 2.89 -13.81
N TRP A 801 26.17 2.78 -12.61
CA TRP A 801 26.16 3.87 -11.65
C TRP A 801 27.10 5.01 -12.07
N GLU A 802 28.24 4.67 -12.65
CA GLU A 802 29.15 5.66 -13.23
C GLU A 802 28.51 6.41 -14.40
N ALA A 803 27.87 5.69 -15.33
CA ALA A 803 27.17 6.28 -16.47
C ALA A 803 26.01 7.19 -16.03
N MET A 804 25.29 6.82 -14.97
CA MET A 804 24.24 7.66 -14.39
C MET A 804 24.80 8.97 -13.82
N LYS A 805 25.86 8.92 -13.02
CA LYS A 805 26.51 10.11 -12.46
C LYS A 805 27.01 11.06 -13.55
N GLN A 806 27.62 10.52 -14.61
CA GLN A 806 28.08 11.32 -15.74
C GLN A 806 26.93 11.98 -16.50
N SER A 807 25.81 11.29 -16.66
CA SER A 807 24.57 11.84 -17.25
C SER A 807 23.97 12.97 -16.41
N ASP A 808 23.94 12.83 -15.08
CA ASP A 808 23.45 13.88 -14.18
C ASP A 808 24.35 15.13 -14.25
N LEU A 809 25.67 14.97 -14.20
CA LEU A 809 26.63 16.06 -14.37
C LEU A 809 26.50 16.76 -15.73
N TYR A 810 26.23 16.02 -16.80
CA TYR A 810 25.98 16.60 -18.13
C TYR A 810 24.71 17.48 -18.16
N LEU A 811 23.65 17.05 -17.46
CA LEU A 811 22.42 17.85 -17.33
C LEU A 811 22.63 19.09 -16.45
N GLU A 812 23.39 18.99 -15.37
CA GLU A 812 23.77 20.13 -14.53
C GLU A 812 24.67 21.13 -15.29
N GLY A 813 25.63 20.63 -16.08
CA GLY A 813 26.49 21.46 -16.94
C GLY A 813 25.74 22.22 -18.03
N LEU A 814 24.65 21.65 -18.55
CA LEU A 814 23.72 22.34 -19.46
C LEU A 814 22.89 23.43 -18.76
N ALA A 815 22.62 23.29 -17.46
CA ALA A 815 21.89 24.28 -16.66
C ALA A 815 22.78 25.47 -16.24
N ASN A 816 24.07 25.23 -16.01
CA ASN A 816 25.03 26.25 -15.56
C ASN A 816 25.56 27.19 -16.67
N GLY A 817 25.10 27.03 -17.92
CA GLY A 817 25.56 27.83 -19.05
C GLY A 817 25.00 29.25 -19.19
N VAL A 818 24.04 29.68 -18.36
CA VAL A 818 23.44 31.03 -18.45
C VAL A 818 23.08 31.56 -17.06
N ASN A 819 23.90 32.49 -16.56
CA ASN A 819 23.72 33.39 -15.41
C ASN A 819 22.90 32.86 -14.23
N GLY A 820 23.65 32.47 -13.19
CA GLY A 820 23.54 32.96 -11.81
C GLY A 820 22.17 32.97 -11.15
N GLU A 821 22.08 32.16 -10.10
CA GLU A 821 21.06 32.09 -9.04
C GLU A 821 19.86 31.16 -9.27
N ASP A 822 19.61 30.38 -8.21
CA ASP A 822 18.63 29.32 -7.96
C ASP A 822 18.80 27.96 -8.67
N VAL A 823 19.67 27.13 -8.09
CA VAL A 823 19.72 25.67 -8.30
C VAL A 823 19.39 24.95 -6.99
N TYR A 824 18.12 24.59 -6.79
CA TYR A 824 17.75 23.49 -5.89
C TYR A 824 17.74 22.17 -6.69
N THR A 825 18.93 21.71 -7.04
CA THR A 825 19.21 20.28 -7.29
C THR A 825 20.43 19.89 -6.46
N SER A 826 20.40 20.20 -5.16
CA SER A 826 21.43 19.72 -4.23
C SER A 826 21.10 18.29 -3.78
N GLY A 827 21.95 17.34 -4.16
CA GLY A 827 22.29 16.22 -3.30
C GLY A 827 21.47 14.95 -3.44
N VAL A 828 21.64 14.23 -4.56
CA VAL A 828 21.42 12.76 -4.55
C VAL A 828 22.35 12.12 -3.50
N ASP A 829 23.54 12.69 -3.27
CA ASP A 829 24.50 12.16 -2.29
C ASP A 829 24.19 12.52 -0.82
N SER A 830 23.51 13.64 -0.52
CA SER A 830 23.26 14.06 0.88
C SER A 830 21.95 13.53 1.48
N LEU A 831 20.99 13.09 0.65
CA LEU A 831 19.74 12.46 1.08
C LEU A 831 19.79 10.92 1.13
N LEU A 832 20.92 10.31 0.70
CA LEU A 832 21.10 8.86 0.58
C LEU A 832 22.13 8.25 1.55
N ALA A 833 22.72 9.05 2.44
CA ALA A 833 23.65 8.58 3.46
C ALA A 833 22.97 7.78 4.59
N ASP A 834 21.67 7.98 4.82
CA ASP A 834 20.88 7.30 5.87
C ASP A 834 20.09 6.07 5.38
N CYS A 835 20.35 5.56 4.17
CA CYS A 835 19.63 4.39 3.65
C CYS A 835 20.23 3.06 4.13
N GLY A 836 20.22 2.82 5.44
CA GLY A 836 20.14 1.47 5.98
C GLY A 836 18.71 0.95 5.77
N ASP A 837 18.57 -0.21 5.12
CA ASP A 837 17.36 -1.04 5.06
C ASP A 837 16.15 -0.53 4.24
N TRP A 838 16.24 -0.44 2.90
CA TRP A 838 15.03 -0.14 2.10
C TRP A 838 14.88 -0.93 0.79
N PRO A 839 13.73 -1.58 0.57
CA PRO A 839 13.54 -2.45 -0.59
C PRO A 839 13.25 -1.64 -1.87
N SER A 840 14.05 -1.87 -2.92
CA SER A 840 13.75 -1.58 -4.33
C SER A 840 12.99 -2.77 -4.96
N ILE A 841 12.34 -2.64 -6.11
CA ILE A 841 11.81 -3.81 -6.87
C ILE A 841 12.92 -4.83 -7.16
N PHE A 842 14.16 -4.36 -7.24
CA PHE A 842 15.34 -5.18 -7.39
C PHE A 842 15.84 -5.79 -6.07
N SER A 843 15.31 -5.39 -4.91
CA SER A 843 15.71 -5.91 -3.58
C SER A 843 15.50 -7.41 -3.41
N GLU A 844 14.60 -7.99 -4.20
CA GLU A 844 14.35 -9.44 -4.24
C GLU A 844 15.44 -10.23 -4.96
N TRP A 845 16.36 -9.60 -5.70
CA TRP A 845 17.26 -10.30 -6.63
C TRP A 845 17.99 -11.47 -5.99
N ILE A 846 18.44 -11.33 -4.74
CA ILE A 846 18.90 -12.45 -3.94
C ILE A 846 18.80 -12.07 -2.46
N ASN A 847 17.67 -12.38 -1.81
CA ASN A 847 17.61 -12.37 -0.34
C ASN A 847 17.44 -13.81 0.14
N VAL A 848 18.56 -14.41 0.55
CA VAL A 848 18.53 -15.61 1.38
C VAL A 848 17.83 -15.21 2.68
N SER A 849 16.72 -15.86 2.99
CA SER A 849 16.12 -15.82 4.32
C SER A 849 17.16 -16.27 5.33
N VAL A 850 17.70 -15.32 6.10
CA VAL A 850 18.32 -15.62 7.40
C VAL A 850 17.24 -15.34 8.42
N ASN A 851 16.54 -16.40 8.81
CA ASN A 851 15.98 -16.53 10.15
C ASN A 851 16.51 -17.85 10.71
#